data_AF-C5KTL4-F1
#
_entry.id   AF-C5KTL4-F1
#
_cell.length_a   1.000
_cell.length_b   1.000
_cell.length_c   1.000
_cell.angle_alpha   90.00
_cell.angle_beta   90.00
_cell.angle_gamma   90.00
#
_symmetry.space_group_name_H-M   'P 1'
#
loop_
_entity.id
_entity.type
_entity.pdbx_description
1 polymer ?
#
loop_
_entity_poly.entity_id
_entity_poly.type
_entity_poly.pdbx_seq_one_letter_code
_entity_poly.pdbx_strand_id
1 'polypeptide(L)'
;MASVDAHLRGSEPHLLNHDPTSLVTGSAFGTMTEAAVVFVALSFMYALKGLGSPVTATRGNAAGSIGMLVAVVFAFYDPHFTSKSLEIALICFAVAAVAGIMIANKAKMIMMPQMVAGFHAMVGLAAVMVAFARYFDPAEEMSAGHLVETMIGIFFGAMTLTGSIVACGKLHGIIRSKALLLPFRHWINASICVVSVVLTVYLCIIGKGTQGGAICIGIEMAVCLYLGWALVMSIGGADMPVVVSMLNSYSGWTTVACGFMLSNTILIIAGSLIGSSGAILSYIMCKGMNRSFTSVILGGFGVEEGHTVEVTGTVTETNVDEVSHDLLNAKSVIIVPGYGMAVARCQQSVAGIAELLRSQGTKVEFAIHPVAGRLPGHMNVLLAEANVPYDIVKEMDDVNPQFPTTDVSIVCGANDIVNPLAVEDLSSPIGGMPVLEVWKATRCVVMKRSMATGYSGIENPLFYKENTRMLFGNAKTRTQEILAELQNLTKDLQPAATSGGNATTPLLAAETKPEPQKVKEYPPTKKIIGVLNETKNSEETRVAIAPNVVSKFREMGYGFVMESGCGDKASFPDRYYATEGCKLVKTPAEVFKAADIICKINTLTEDDIKSLRKGQIVVTYLWPAFNPELLKTLAAKGVTAMSVDAVPRITRAQKLDTLSSMANMGGYKAIIEAFHLLPRFSKPLTTAAGAVPAARVFIIGAGVAGLSAVGTARSLGAVVVANDTRSVVKEQVESMGAEFAEVPVKEEGAGSGGYAKVMSDEFRQAQMQLYAKLSADSDVVVTTAQIPGKPAPLLITKEMVRSMRPGSVIVDLAAQQGGNCELTQKDKTFLDPESGVTIVGESNLARFMPAQASELFAANMGHLFKHMGDAGNLDNAIDNPDEVIEPIRCTYRGQVTWKPAAPPAAPPPKAKPANPTPPVEKPEKKEQSNFSKWLNFFILLLVVGVICIAAGFSNDMQLVTQLMAFVMAVIIGYFLVWSVDPALHTPLMSVTNAISGIIVVGAMTQLSAQGHMAAVCAIIGTFCASFNIFGGFWITKRMLGMFRR
;
A
#
# COMPACT_ATOMS: atom_id res chain seq x y z
N MET A 1 -79.35 23.43 13.02
CA MET A 1 -78.85 24.59 13.81
C MET A 1 -79.29 24.36 15.23
N ALA A 2 -78.51 24.45 16.28
CA ALA A 2 -77.16 24.96 16.54
C ALA A 2 -77.12 25.03 18.09
N SER A 3 -76.04 24.97 18.83
CA SER A 3 -74.61 24.95 18.54
C SER A 3 -73.91 24.74 19.89
N VAL A 4 -72.96 23.80 19.91
CA VAL A 4 -71.61 23.96 20.47
C VAL A 4 -71.48 24.10 22.00
N ASP A 5 -70.51 23.34 22.55
CA ASP A 5 -69.94 23.39 23.92
C ASP A 5 -70.54 22.53 25.04
N ALA A 6 -70.40 21.21 24.90
CA ALA A 6 -70.45 20.27 26.02
C ALA A 6 -69.30 19.24 25.96
N HIS A 7 -68.04 19.70 25.85
CA HIS A 7 -66.85 18.83 25.90
C HIS A 7 -65.64 19.39 26.67
N LEU A 8 -65.83 20.34 27.59
CA LEU A 8 -64.74 20.85 28.43
C LEU A 8 -65.21 21.11 29.86
N ARG A 9 -65.17 20.08 30.71
CA ARG A 9 -65.08 20.21 32.19
C ARG A 9 -64.73 18.85 32.79
N GLY A 10 -63.44 18.64 33.01
CA GLY A 10 -62.90 17.44 33.65
C GLY A 10 -61.38 17.49 33.78
N SER A 11 -60.83 18.57 34.30
CA SER A 11 -59.40 18.68 34.60
C SER A 11 -59.13 19.75 35.65
N GLU A 12 -58.86 19.33 36.89
CA GLU A 12 -57.87 19.99 37.76
C GLU A 12 -57.34 18.99 38.80
N PRO A 13 -56.02 18.98 39.11
CA PRO A 13 -55.35 17.90 39.82
C PRO A 13 -55.13 18.20 41.31
N HIS A 14 -55.22 17.16 42.14
CA HIS A 14 -54.73 17.18 43.51
C HIS A 14 -53.19 17.10 43.53
N LEU A 15 -52.55 18.24 43.75
CA LEU A 15 -51.19 18.35 44.31
C LEU A 15 -51.26 18.14 45.82
N LEU A 16 -50.44 17.23 46.37
CA LEU A 16 -49.68 17.37 47.64
C LEU A 16 -49.12 16.00 48.08
N ASN A 17 -47.81 15.79 47.82
CA ASN A 17 -46.79 15.13 48.67
C ASN A 17 -45.68 14.51 47.82
N HIS A 18 -44.73 15.33 47.37
CA HIS A 18 -43.40 14.83 46.99
C HIS A 18 -42.32 15.80 47.49
N ASP A 19 -41.34 15.23 48.18
CA ASP A 19 -40.23 15.90 48.86
C ASP A 19 -39.29 16.60 47.84
N PRO A 20 -39.00 17.92 47.95
CA PRO A 20 -38.31 18.68 46.90
C PRO A 20 -36.84 18.30 46.67
N THR A 21 -36.21 17.57 47.60
CA THR A 21 -34.81 17.12 47.51
C THR A 21 -34.63 15.87 46.63
N SER A 22 -35.70 15.14 46.34
CA SER A 22 -35.68 13.91 45.53
C SER A 22 -35.70 14.18 44.00
N LEU A 23 -36.28 15.30 43.58
CA LEU A 23 -36.40 15.67 42.15
C LEU A 23 -35.13 16.30 41.57
N VAL A 24 -34.32 16.98 42.39
CA VAL A 24 -33.05 17.62 41.95
C VAL A 24 -31.91 16.60 41.87
N THR A 25 -31.90 15.59 42.72
CA THR A 25 -30.89 14.52 42.72
C THR A 25 -31.16 13.47 41.63
N GLY A 26 -32.43 13.13 41.37
CA GLY A 26 -32.82 12.20 40.31
C GLY A 26 -32.58 12.71 38.89
N SER A 27 -32.79 14.01 38.63
CA SER A 27 -32.61 14.61 37.30
C SER A 27 -31.13 14.85 36.94
N ALA A 28 -30.31 15.32 37.89
CA ALA A 28 -28.88 15.53 37.68
C ALA A 28 -28.12 14.21 37.47
N PHE A 29 -28.57 13.13 38.12
CA PHE A 29 -27.96 11.81 37.97
C PHE A 29 -28.27 11.18 36.61
N GLY A 30 -29.51 11.30 36.13
CA GLY A 30 -29.91 10.87 34.78
C GLY A 30 -29.10 11.57 33.67
N THR A 31 -28.90 12.89 33.77
CA THR A 31 -28.07 13.63 32.81
C THR A 31 -26.60 13.22 32.86
N MET A 32 -26.09 12.81 34.03
CA MET A 32 -24.71 12.34 34.17
C MET A 32 -24.51 10.97 33.51
N THR A 33 -25.48 10.06 33.62
CA THR A 33 -25.45 8.76 32.93
C THR A 33 -25.43 8.94 31.41
N GLU A 34 -26.25 9.83 30.86
CA GLU A 34 -26.22 10.15 29.42
C GLU A 34 -24.89 10.80 28.98
N ALA A 35 -24.32 11.69 29.80
CA ALA A 35 -23.01 12.25 29.53
C ALA A 35 -21.90 11.17 29.54
N ALA A 36 -22.01 10.19 30.43
CA ALA A 36 -21.11 9.05 30.47
C ALA A 36 -21.23 8.19 29.19
N VAL A 37 -22.44 7.96 28.67
CA VAL A 37 -22.66 7.26 27.39
C VAL A 37 -21.87 7.93 26.27
N VAL A 38 -21.98 9.26 26.16
CA VAL A 38 -21.24 10.04 25.14
C VAL A 38 -19.73 9.90 25.33
N PHE A 39 -19.24 10.03 26.56
CA PHE A 39 -17.81 9.90 26.85
C PHE A 39 -17.27 8.51 26.50
N VAL A 40 -18.00 7.45 26.85
CA VAL A 40 -17.64 6.06 26.55
C VAL A 40 -17.62 5.83 25.03
N ALA A 41 -18.65 6.29 24.32
CA ALA A 41 -18.73 6.21 22.87
C ALA A 41 -17.52 6.87 22.18
N LEU A 42 -17.21 8.11 22.56
CA LEU A 42 -16.05 8.85 22.04
C LEU A 42 -14.73 8.16 22.37
N SER A 43 -14.61 7.59 23.57
CA SER A 43 -13.42 6.85 24.00
C SER A 43 -13.19 5.59 23.14
N PHE A 44 -14.24 4.84 22.83
CA PHE A 44 -14.15 3.67 21.94
C PHE A 44 -13.88 4.06 20.48
N MET A 45 -14.49 5.14 19.99
CA MET A 45 -14.18 5.68 18.66
C MET A 45 -12.71 6.11 18.57
N TYR A 46 -12.19 6.79 19.60
CA TYR A 46 -10.78 7.18 19.64
C TYR A 46 -9.84 5.98 19.82
N ALA A 47 -10.27 4.92 20.51
CA ALA A 47 -9.51 3.68 20.61
C ALA A 47 -9.27 3.03 19.23
N LEU A 48 -10.30 3.02 18.38
CA LEU A 48 -10.21 2.57 16.99
C LEU A 48 -9.39 3.56 16.14
N LYS A 49 -9.70 4.86 16.22
CA LYS A 49 -9.01 5.89 15.43
C LYS A 49 -7.52 5.97 15.74
N GLY A 50 -7.15 5.78 17.00
CA GLY A 50 -5.77 5.80 17.47
C GLY A 50 -4.89 4.76 16.79
N LEU A 51 -5.47 3.68 16.24
CA LEU A 51 -4.75 2.66 15.48
C LEU A 51 -4.42 3.08 14.03
N GLY A 52 -4.70 4.34 13.64
CA GLY A 52 -4.24 4.87 12.35
C GLY A 52 -2.74 5.14 12.27
N SER A 53 -2.00 5.05 13.39
CA SER A 53 -0.54 5.05 13.38
C SER A 53 0.03 4.40 14.64
N PRO A 54 1.25 3.82 14.59
CA PRO A 54 1.93 3.28 15.78
C PRO A 54 2.10 4.30 16.91
N VAL A 55 2.30 5.58 16.57
CA VAL A 55 2.50 6.68 17.52
C VAL A 55 1.25 6.94 18.37
N THR A 56 0.08 6.90 17.75
CA THR A 56 -1.21 7.17 18.42
C THR A 56 -1.84 5.93 19.05
N ALA A 57 -1.42 4.72 18.63
CA ALA A 57 -2.07 3.47 19.00
C ALA A 57 -2.13 3.23 20.52
N THR A 58 -1.05 3.51 21.24
CA THR A 58 -1.00 3.33 22.71
C THR A 58 -1.97 4.26 23.44
N ARG A 59 -2.11 5.51 22.98
CA ARG A 59 -3.10 6.47 23.51
C ARG A 59 -4.52 6.03 23.19
N GLY A 60 -4.75 5.47 22.00
CA GLY A 60 -6.02 4.87 21.62
C GLY A 60 -6.42 3.74 22.58
N ASN A 61 -5.51 2.78 22.82
CA ASN A 61 -5.79 1.68 23.75
C ASN A 61 -6.08 2.18 25.18
N ALA A 62 -5.32 3.18 25.67
CA ALA A 62 -5.56 3.79 26.98
C ALA A 62 -6.95 4.45 27.06
N ALA A 63 -7.36 5.20 26.03
CA ALA A 63 -8.69 5.79 25.98
C ALA A 63 -9.79 4.72 25.99
N GLY A 64 -9.62 3.63 25.24
CA GLY A 64 -10.55 2.49 25.29
C GLY A 64 -10.66 1.88 26.69
N SER A 65 -9.55 1.70 27.40
CA SER A 65 -9.56 1.21 28.79
C SER A 65 -10.24 2.18 29.76
N ILE A 66 -10.03 3.49 29.59
CA ILE A 66 -10.69 4.54 30.39
C ILE A 66 -12.20 4.54 30.13
N GLY A 67 -12.62 4.47 28.85
CA GLY A 67 -14.02 4.35 28.47
C GLY A 67 -14.68 3.12 29.09
N MET A 68 -14.01 1.97 29.06
CA MET A 68 -14.51 0.75 29.71
C MET A 68 -14.68 0.93 31.23
N LEU A 69 -13.69 1.54 31.89
CA LEU A 69 -13.76 1.80 33.33
C LEU A 69 -14.95 2.70 33.67
N VAL A 70 -15.15 3.79 32.92
CA VAL A 70 -16.29 4.69 33.11
C VAL A 70 -17.61 3.93 32.93
N ALA A 71 -17.73 3.11 31.88
CA ALA A 71 -18.95 2.32 31.66
C ALA A 71 -19.28 1.38 32.84
N VAL A 72 -18.26 0.69 33.37
CA VAL A 72 -18.42 -0.19 34.54
C VAL A 72 -18.78 0.59 35.80
N VAL A 73 -18.15 1.75 36.04
CA VAL A 73 -18.46 2.60 37.20
C VAL A 73 -19.91 3.07 37.14
N PHE A 74 -20.38 3.54 35.99
CA PHE A 74 -21.76 3.99 35.84
C PHE A 74 -22.78 2.86 35.92
N ALA A 75 -22.41 1.62 35.56
CA ALA A 75 -23.27 0.44 35.74
C ALA A 75 -23.57 0.14 37.23
N PHE A 76 -22.71 0.53 38.17
CA PHE A 76 -22.98 0.38 39.61
C PHE A 76 -24.09 1.30 40.12
N TYR A 77 -24.41 2.35 39.38
CA TYR A 77 -25.47 3.29 39.75
C TYR A 77 -26.79 2.99 39.04
N ASP A 78 -26.88 1.84 38.35
CA ASP A 78 -28.16 1.35 37.86
C ASP A 78 -29.11 1.16 39.06
N PRO A 79 -30.38 1.62 38.99
CA PRO A 79 -31.33 1.49 40.09
C PRO A 79 -31.56 0.06 40.58
N HIS A 80 -31.33 -0.94 39.72
CA HIS A 80 -31.49 -2.35 40.05
C HIS A 80 -30.23 -2.96 40.68
N PHE A 81 -29.14 -2.19 40.80
CA PHE A 81 -27.87 -2.69 41.32
C PHE A 81 -27.79 -2.57 42.86
N THR A 82 -27.75 -3.71 43.55
CA THR A 82 -27.76 -3.77 45.02
C THR A 82 -26.35 -3.89 45.62
N SER A 83 -26.20 -3.67 46.93
CA SER A 83 -24.92 -3.92 47.64
C SER A 83 -24.42 -5.36 47.47
N LYS A 84 -25.34 -6.34 47.41
CA LYS A 84 -25.00 -7.74 47.16
C LYS A 84 -24.52 -7.96 45.72
N SER A 85 -25.15 -7.29 44.75
CA SER A 85 -24.70 -7.29 43.35
C SER A 85 -23.29 -6.71 43.21
N LEU A 86 -22.97 -5.66 43.98
CA LEU A 86 -21.63 -5.07 44.04
C LEU A 86 -20.56 -6.05 44.53
N GLU A 87 -20.82 -6.73 45.65
CA GLU A 87 -19.89 -7.74 46.19
C GLU A 87 -19.60 -8.83 45.16
N ILE A 88 -20.65 -9.38 44.53
CA ILE A 88 -20.53 -10.42 43.51
C ILE A 88 -19.74 -9.91 42.29
N ALA A 89 -20.03 -8.70 41.81
CA ALA A 89 -19.32 -8.08 40.69
C ALA A 89 -17.83 -7.90 40.99
N LEU A 90 -17.48 -7.40 42.17
CA LEU A 90 -16.09 -7.20 42.59
C LEU A 90 -15.32 -8.53 42.69
N ILE A 91 -15.95 -9.59 43.21
CA ILE A 91 -15.35 -10.93 43.22
C ILE A 91 -15.12 -11.43 41.79
N CYS A 92 -16.13 -11.31 40.91
CA CYS A 92 -15.98 -11.69 39.51
C CYS A 92 -14.84 -10.94 38.83
N PHE A 93 -14.73 -9.62 39.05
CA PHE A 93 -13.67 -8.78 38.51
C PHE A 93 -12.31 -9.18 39.03
N ALA A 94 -12.16 -9.44 40.33
CA ALA A 94 -10.89 -9.85 40.91
C ALA A 94 -10.40 -11.18 40.32
N VAL A 95 -11.27 -12.21 40.27
CA VAL A 95 -10.93 -13.52 39.73
C VAL A 95 -10.65 -13.44 38.23
N ALA A 96 -11.49 -12.71 37.48
CA ALA A 96 -11.33 -12.51 36.05
C ALA A 96 -10.06 -11.71 35.70
N ALA A 97 -9.71 -10.70 36.47
CA ALA A 97 -8.49 -9.91 36.29
C ALA A 97 -7.25 -10.78 36.50
N VAL A 98 -7.21 -11.55 37.59
CA VAL A 98 -6.10 -12.48 37.87
C VAL A 98 -5.96 -13.49 36.74
N ALA A 99 -7.04 -14.19 36.37
CA ALA A 99 -7.00 -15.20 35.32
C ALA A 99 -6.64 -14.61 33.95
N GLY A 100 -7.29 -13.51 33.56
CA GLY A 100 -7.11 -12.85 32.26
C GLY A 100 -5.69 -12.29 32.10
N ILE A 101 -5.17 -11.57 33.10
CA ILE A 101 -3.82 -10.99 33.06
C ILE A 101 -2.75 -12.09 33.11
N MET A 102 -2.94 -13.14 33.91
CA MET A 102 -1.99 -14.26 33.96
C MET A 102 -1.87 -14.98 32.62
N ILE A 103 -3.01 -15.28 31.96
CA ILE A 103 -3.02 -15.91 30.63
C ILE A 103 -2.41 -14.97 29.60
N ALA A 104 -2.80 -13.69 29.63
CA ALA A 104 -2.27 -12.66 28.76
C ALA A 104 -0.75 -12.50 28.89
N ASN A 105 -0.18 -12.61 30.09
CA ASN A 105 1.27 -12.51 30.33
C ASN A 105 2.05 -13.73 29.84
N LYS A 106 1.51 -14.93 30.02
CA LYS A 106 2.17 -16.18 29.59
C LYS A 106 2.12 -16.40 28.08
N ALA A 107 1.21 -15.72 27.38
CA ALA A 107 1.05 -15.85 25.94
C ALA A 107 2.24 -15.30 25.16
N LYS A 108 2.72 -16.11 24.19
CA LYS A 108 3.75 -15.74 23.21
C LYS A 108 3.10 -15.06 22.01
N MET A 109 3.78 -14.10 21.38
CA MET A 109 3.20 -13.31 20.27
C MET A 109 2.80 -14.16 19.06
N ILE A 110 3.48 -15.28 18.81
CA ILE A 110 3.09 -16.27 17.80
C ILE A 110 1.71 -16.91 18.06
N MET A 111 1.25 -16.92 19.31
CA MET A 111 -0.02 -17.54 19.72
C MET A 111 -1.19 -16.55 19.74
N MET A 112 -0.96 -15.29 19.35
CA MET A 112 -2.01 -14.26 19.34
C MET A 112 -3.25 -14.65 18.54
N PRO A 113 -3.16 -15.34 17.38
CA PRO A 113 -4.37 -15.70 16.63
C PRO A 113 -5.34 -16.61 17.40
N GLN A 114 -4.84 -17.67 18.03
CA GLN A 114 -5.68 -18.56 18.83
C GLN A 114 -6.11 -17.93 20.16
N MET A 115 -5.30 -17.03 20.73
CA MET A 115 -5.67 -16.30 21.95
C MET A 115 -6.86 -15.36 21.70
N VAL A 116 -6.81 -14.58 20.62
CA VAL A 116 -7.89 -13.69 20.20
C VAL A 116 -9.17 -14.49 19.93
N ALA A 117 -9.06 -15.62 19.20
CA ALA A 117 -10.20 -16.53 19.02
C ALA A 117 -10.75 -17.02 20.37
N GLY A 118 -9.89 -17.51 21.28
CA GLY A 118 -10.32 -17.97 22.60
C GLY A 118 -11.05 -16.90 23.43
N PHE A 119 -10.62 -15.63 23.31
CA PHE A 119 -11.29 -14.51 23.95
C PHE A 119 -12.66 -14.18 23.34
N HIS A 120 -12.82 -14.24 22.02
CA HIS A 120 -14.15 -14.11 21.39
C HIS A 120 -15.12 -15.19 21.87
N ALA A 121 -14.64 -16.41 22.13
CA ALA A 121 -15.48 -17.48 22.67
C ALA A 121 -16.11 -17.07 24.01
N MET A 122 -15.34 -16.41 24.88
CA MET A 122 -15.82 -15.92 26.18
C MET A 122 -16.87 -14.81 26.03
N VAL A 123 -16.75 -13.96 25.01
CA VAL A 123 -17.75 -12.92 24.71
C VAL A 123 -19.05 -13.53 24.22
N GLY A 124 -18.98 -14.53 23.31
CA GLY A 124 -20.14 -15.27 22.85
C GLY A 124 -20.87 -15.97 24.01
N LEU A 125 -20.12 -16.62 24.91
CA LEU A 125 -20.68 -17.22 26.12
C LEU A 125 -21.30 -16.16 27.04
N ALA A 126 -20.63 -15.03 27.27
CA ALA A 126 -21.17 -13.95 28.09
C ALA A 126 -22.51 -13.45 27.56
N ALA A 127 -22.63 -13.26 26.24
CA ALA A 127 -23.87 -12.80 25.61
C ALA A 127 -25.03 -13.78 25.79
N VAL A 128 -24.79 -15.08 25.54
CA VAL A 128 -25.80 -16.12 25.76
C VAL A 128 -26.22 -16.15 27.23
N MET A 129 -25.28 -16.01 28.16
CA MET A 129 -25.59 -15.98 29.58
C MET A 129 -26.38 -14.72 29.99
N VAL A 130 -26.12 -13.56 29.38
CA VAL A 130 -26.90 -12.34 29.62
C VAL A 130 -28.34 -12.50 29.10
N ALA A 131 -28.51 -13.08 27.91
CA ALA A 131 -29.83 -13.40 27.34
C ALA A 131 -30.61 -14.37 28.24
N PHE A 132 -29.94 -15.42 28.74
CA PHE A 132 -30.54 -16.37 29.66
C PHE A 132 -30.87 -15.74 31.01
N ALA A 133 -29.98 -14.90 31.55
CA ALA A 133 -30.23 -14.20 32.81
C ALA A 133 -31.52 -13.37 32.73
N ARG A 134 -31.66 -12.58 31.65
CA ARG A 134 -32.86 -11.77 31.41
C ARG A 134 -34.12 -12.63 31.21
N TYR A 135 -34.02 -13.70 30.42
CA TYR A 135 -35.17 -14.56 30.13
C TYR A 135 -35.64 -15.35 31.35
N PHE A 136 -34.73 -15.86 32.18
CA PHE A 136 -35.09 -16.68 33.35
C PHE A 136 -35.34 -15.89 34.63
N ASP A 137 -35.20 -14.55 34.61
CA ASP A 137 -35.55 -13.72 35.76
C ASP A 137 -37.08 -13.62 35.90
N PRO A 138 -37.70 -14.17 36.95
CA PRO A 138 -39.15 -14.12 37.12
C PRO A 138 -39.68 -12.70 37.35
N ALA A 139 -38.83 -11.75 37.76
CA ALA A 139 -39.23 -10.38 38.03
C ALA A 139 -39.40 -9.53 36.75
N GLU A 140 -38.93 -10.04 35.61
CA GLU A 140 -38.81 -9.26 34.39
C GLU A 140 -39.83 -9.67 33.34
N GLU A 141 -40.60 -8.71 32.83
CA GLU A 141 -41.47 -8.94 31.68
C GLU A 141 -40.72 -8.65 30.37
N MET A 142 -41.06 -9.40 29.32
CA MET A 142 -40.41 -9.26 28.02
C MET A 142 -41.47 -9.11 26.93
N SER A 143 -41.38 -8.01 26.20
CA SER A 143 -42.16 -7.78 24.99
C SER A 143 -41.76 -8.77 23.89
N ALA A 144 -42.60 -8.90 22.86
CA ALA A 144 -42.24 -9.69 21.69
C ALA A 144 -40.91 -9.20 21.05
N GLY A 145 -40.65 -7.89 21.07
CA GLY A 145 -39.38 -7.29 20.62
C GLY A 145 -38.18 -7.79 21.43
N HIS A 146 -38.25 -7.70 22.76
CA HIS A 146 -37.19 -8.21 23.64
C HIS A 146 -36.95 -9.71 23.48
N LEU A 147 -38.00 -10.50 23.19
CA LEU A 147 -37.86 -11.94 22.88
C LEU A 147 -37.14 -12.17 21.55
N VAL A 148 -37.43 -11.39 20.51
CA VAL A 148 -36.70 -11.44 19.23
C VAL A 148 -35.23 -11.10 19.43
N GLU A 149 -34.93 -10.02 20.16
CA GLU A 149 -33.56 -9.59 20.46
C GLU A 149 -32.79 -10.64 21.26
N THR A 150 -33.47 -11.33 22.18
CA THR A 150 -32.91 -12.46 22.94
C THR A 150 -32.52 -13.61 22.02
N MET A 151 -33.41 -14.00 21.08
CA MET A 151 -33.11 -15.06 20.12
C MET A 151 -31.96 -14.69 19.19
N ILE A 152 -31.92 -13.44 18.70
CA ILE A 152 -30.79 -12.93 17.87
C ILE A 152 -29.48 -12.94 18.67
N GLY A 153 -29.51 -12.53 19.94
CA GLY A 153 -28.35 -12.57 20.83
C GLY A 153 -27.85 -14.00 21.04
N ILE A 154 -28.74 -14.97 21.27
CA ILE A 154 -28.36 -16.38 21.40
C ILE A 154 -27.80 -16.92 20.09
N PHE A 155 -28.44 -16.60 18.95
CA PHE A 155 -28.02 -17.04 17.62
C PHE A 155 -26.56 -16.66 17.34
N PHE A 156 -26.22 -15.36 17.44
CA PHE A 156 -24.84 -14.91 17.21
C PHE A 156 -23.90 -15.31 18.33
N GLY A 157 -24.32 -15.26 19.60
CA GLY A 157 -23.49 -15.61 20.75
C GLY A 157 -23.06 -17.08 20.76
N ALA A 158 -23.98 -18.01 20.52
CA ALA A 158 -23.71 -19.44 20.48
C ALA A 158 -22.83 -19.84 19.27
N MET A 159 -23.08 -19.24 18.10
CA MET A 159 -22.20 -19.41 16.94
C MET A 159 -20.78 -18.88 17.21
N THR A 160 -20.68 -17.71 17.86
CA THR A 160 -19.39 -17.11 18.22
C THR A 160 -18.63 -18.00 19.19
N LEU A 161 -19.30 -18.56 20.20
CA LEU A 161 -18.70 -19.47 21.19
C LEU A 161 -18.05 -20.68 20.52
N THR A 162 -18.85 -21.49 19.82
CA THR A 162 -18.37 -22.75 19.23
C THR A 162 -17.46 -22.54 18.05
N GLY A 163 -17.77 -21.57 17.18
CA GLY A 163 -16.92 -21.21 16.06
C GLY A 163 -15.54 -20.77 16.52
N SER A 164 -15.46 -19.96 17.59
CA SER A 164 -14.20 -19.49 18.16
C SER A 164 -13.39 -20.60 18.83
N ILE A 165 -14.05 -21.54 19.51
CA ILE A 165 -13.39 -22.74 20.07
C ILE A 165 -12.75 -23.56 18.94
N VAL A 166 -13.47 -23.80 17.85
CA VAL A 166 -12.95 -24.55 16.70
C VAL A 166 -11.81 -23.79 16.02
N ALA A 167 -11.95 -22.48 15.80
CA ALA A 167 -10.90 -21.65 15.22
C ALA A 167 -9.63 -21.67 16.08
N CYS A 168 -9.78 -21.51 17.40
CA CYS A 168 -8.70 -21.63 18.37
C CYS A 168 -8.01 -23.01 18.28
N GLY A 169 -8.79 -24.10 18.29
CA GLY A 169 -8.26 -25.46 18.18
C GLY A 169 -7.51 -25.72 16.86
N LYS A 170 -8.00 -25.20 15.73
CA LYS A 170 -7.35 -25.30 14.42
C LYS A 170 -6.06 -24.49 14.34
N LEU A 171 -6.05 -23.29 14.91
CA LEU A 171 -4.87 -22.42 14.96
C LEU A 171 -3.80 -22.96 15.91
N HIS A 172 -4.21 -23.59 17.01
CA HIS A 172 -3.32 -24.26 17.97
C HIS A 172 -2.78 -25.59 17.43
N GLY A 173 -3.45 -26.20 16.46
CA GLY A 173 -3.07 -27.50 15.87
C GLY A 173 -3.62 -28.72 16.61
N ILE A 174 -4.52 -28.53 17.57
CA ILE A 174 -5.25 -29.62 18.25
C ILE A 174 -6.32 -30.19 17.32
N ILE A 175 -6.97 -29.32 16.54
CA ILE A 175 -7.92 -29.69 15.50
C ILE A 175 -7.21 -29.66 14.15
N ARG A 176 -7.46 -30.66 13.30
CA ARG A 176 -6.88 -30.74 11.96
C ARG A 176 -7.21 -29.47 11.15
N SER A 177 -6.19 -28.87 10.53
CA SER A 177 -6.35 -27.64 9.75
C SER A 177 -7.06 -27.84 8.40
N LYS A 178 -7.27 -29.07 7.93
CA LYS A 178 -8.02 -29.34 6.70
C LYS A 178 -9.52 -29.11 6.93
N ALA A 179 -10.21 -28.54 5.94
CA ALA A 179 -11.66 -28.39 5.96
C ALA A 179 -12.36 -29.75 6.10
N LEU A 180 -13.36 -29.84 6.98
CA LEU A 180 -14.23 -31.00 7.11
C LEU A 180 -15.49 -30.79 6.26
N LEU A 181 -15.63 -31.58 5.19
CA LEU A 181 -16.75 -31.46 4.26
C LEU A 181 -17.81 -32.53 4.57
N LEU A 182 -18.89 -32.14 5.26
CA LEU A 182 -20.04 -33.01 5.49
C LEU A 182 -20.95 -33.07 4.25
N PRO A 183 -21.57 -34.23 3.95
CA PRO A 183 -22.63 -34.32 2.95
C PRO A 183 -23.79 -33.36 3.29
N PHE A 184 -24.38 -32.71 2.30
CA PHE A 184 -25.52 -31.79 2.46
C PHE A 184 -25.30 -30.61 3.42
N ARG A 185 -24.05 -30.24 3.74
CA ARG A 185 -23.73 -29.18 4.73
C ARG A 185 -24.48 -27.87 4.51
N HIS A 186 -24.65 -27.44 3.26
CA HIS A 186 -25.33 -26.18 2.94
C HIS A 186 -26.82 -26.25 3.27
N TRP A 187 -27.47 -27.40 3.03
CA TRP A 187 -28.87 -27.63 3.38
C TRP A 187 -29.04 -27.70 4.90
N ILE A 188 -28.13 -28.37 5.61
CA ILE A 188 -28.15 -28.42 7.08
C ILE A 188 -28.04 -27.00 7.66
N ASN A 189 -27.06 -26.22 7.20
CA ASN A 189 -26.85 -24.85 7.67
C ASN A 189 -28.07 -23.96 7.37
N ALA A 190 -28.61 -24.03 6.14
CA ALA A 190 -29.78 -23.25 5.75
C ALA A 190 -31.03 -23.66 6.57
N SER A 191 -31.20 -24.96 6.83
CA SER A 191 -32.31 -25.47 7.63
C SER A 191 -32.25 -24.97 9.06
N ILE A 192 -31.06 -24.89 9.66
CA ILE A 192 -30.89 -24.32 11.00
C ILE A 192 -31.31 -22.86 11.03
N CYS A 193 -30.90 -22.04 10.03
CA CYS A 193 -31.35 -20.65 9.96
C CYS A 193 -32.88 -20.52 9.88
N VAL A 194 -33.54 -21.39 9.11
CA VAL A 194 -35.02 -21.41 9.03
C VAL A 194 -35.63 -21.84 10.36
N VAL A 195 -35.09 -22.87 11.00
CA VAL A 195 -35.54 -23.34 12.32
C VAL A 195 -35.41 -22.23 13.35
N SER A 196 -34.31 -21.46 13.37
CA SER A 196 -34.14 -20.33 14.28
C SER A 196 -35.22 -19.25 14.11
N VAL A 197 -35.60 -18.93 12.87
CA VAL A 197 -36.71 -17.99 12.60
C VAL A 197 -38.03 -18.56 13.11
N VAL A 198 -38.31 -19.84 12.86
CA VAL A 198 -39.53 -20.51 13.34
C VAL A 198 -39.60 -20.55 14.86
N LEU A 199 -38.49 -20.89 15.54
CA LEU A 199 -38.40 -20.91 17.00
C LEU A 199 -38.60 -19.51 17.58
N THR A 200 -38.07 -18.48 16.93
CA THR A 200 -38.27 -17.08 17.33
C THR A 200 -39.75 -16.69 17.25
N VAL A 201 -40.40 -16.92 16.10
CA VAL A 201 -41.84 -16.62 15.93
C VAL A 201 -42.68 -17.40 16.95
N TYR A 202 -42.38 -18.68 17.14
CA TYR A 202 -43.10 -19.52 18.09
C TYR A 202 -42.92 -19.03 19.54
N LEU A 203 -41.70 -18.62 19.95
CA LEU A 203 -41.46 -18.02 21.26
C LEU A 203 -42.28 -16.73 21.45
N CYS A 204 -42.37 -15.87 20.43
CA CYS A 204 -43.17 -14.65 20.49
C CYS A 204 -44.67 -14.93 20.65
N ILE A 205 -45.17 -16.05 20.14
CA ILE A 205 -46.58 -16.45 20.27
C ILE A 205 -46.88 -16.98 21.68
N ILE A 206 -46.02 -17.85 22.22
CA ILE A 206 -46.25 -18.50 23.51
C ILE A 206 -45.83 -17.65 24.72
N GLY A 207 -44.94 -16.67 24.50
CA GLY A 207 -44.43 -15.77 25.53
C GLY A 207 -43.43 -16.41 26.52
N LYS A 208 -42.81 -15.54 27.33
CA LYS A 208 -41.93 -15.92 28.45
C LYS A 208 -42.71 -16.67 29.54
N GLY A 209 -42.02 -17.51 30.31
CA GLY A 209 -42.56 -18.15 31.52
C GLY A 209 -43.30 -19.47 31.28
N THR A 210 -43.48 -19.87 30.02
CA THR A 210 -44.00 -21.20 29.68
C THR A 210 -42.89 -22.25 29.62
N GLN A 211 -43.22 -23.51 29.96
CA GLN A 211 -42.29 -24.63 29.76
C GLN A 211 -41.87 -24.74 28.29
N GLY A 212 -42.81 -24.46 27.36
CA GLY A 212 -42.54 -24.38 25.93
C GLY A 212 -41.48 -23.33 25.58
N GLY A 213 -41.55 -22.13 26.13
CA GLY A 213 -40.59 -21.06 25.86
C GLY A 213 -39.18 -21.37 26.35
N ALA A 214 -39.05 -21.97 27.54
CA ALA A 214 -37.76 -22.43 28.06
C ALA A 214 -37.13 -23.50 27.15
N ILE A 215 -37.93 -24.45 26.65
CA ILE A 215 -37.48 -25.46 25.67
C ILE A 215 -37.06 -24.79 24.36
N CYS A 216 -37.80 -23.79 23.87
CA CYS A 216 -37.49 -23.10 22.62
C CYS A 216 -36.11 -22.43 22.65
N ILE A 217 -35.82 -21.69 23.72
CA ILE A 217 -34.51 -21.03 23.91
C ILE A 217 -33.39 -22.07 24.07
N GLY A 218 -33.66 -23.18 24.74
CA GLY A 218 -32.71 -24.29 24.84
C GLY A 218 -32.40 -24.95 23.49
N ILE A 219 -33.42 -25.17 22.65
CA ILE A 219 -33.24 -25.70 21.30
C ILE A 219 -32.48 -24.69 20.43
N GLU A 220 -32.86 -23.40 20.48
CA GLU A 220 -32.17 -22.32 19.75
C GLU A 220 -30.67 -22.30 20.07
N MET A 221 -30.32 -22.36 21.35
CA MET A 221 -28.93 -22.45 21.78
C MET A 221 -28.25 -23.70 21.19
N ALA A 222 -28.87 -24.88 21.28
CA ALA A 222 -28.28 -26.13 20.81
C ALA A 222 -28.02 -26.14 19.29
N VAL A 223 -28.98 -25.68 18.49
CA VAL A 223 -28.83 -25.64 17.03
C VAL A 223 -27.79 -24.60 16.60
N CYS A 224 -27.69 -23.47 17.29
CA CYS A 224 -26.72 -22.42 17.01
C CYS A 224 -25.30 -22.79 17.45
N LEU A 225 -25.14 -23.54 18.55
CA LEU A 225 -23.86 -24.16 18.92
C LEU A 225 -23.39 -25.13 17.83
N TYR A 226 -24.29 -25.96 17.30
CA TYR A 226 -23.97 -26.84 16.19
C TYR A 226 -23.61 -26.06 14.93
N LEU A 227 -24.38 -25.00 14.59
CA LEU A 227 -24.13 -24.18 13.42
C LEU A 227 -22.75 -23.50 13.46
N GLY A 228 -22.38 -22.91 14.60
CA GLY A 228 -21.05 -22.31 14.78
C GLY A 228 -19.92 -23.32 14.62
N TRP A 229 -20.08 -24.52 15.20
CA TRP A 229 -19.16 -25.63 14.98
C TRP A 229 -19.08 -26.03 13.51
N ALA A 230 -20.23 -26.28 12.86
CA ALA A 230 -20.31 -26.79 11.49
C ALA A 230 -19.70 -25.81 10.47
N LEU A 231 -20.01 -24.52 10.59
CA LEU A 231 -19.48 -23.46 9.73
C LEU A 231 -17.95 -23.41 9.82
N VAL A 232 -17.38 -23.29 11.02
CA VAL A 232 -15.92 -23.14 11.16
C VAL A 232 -15.18 -24.46 10.90
N MET A 233 -15.78 -25.61 11.19
CA MET A 233 -15.20 -26.92 10.82
C MET A 233 -15.04 -27.08 9.31
N SER A 234 -15.96 -26.52 8.52
CA SER A 234 -15.92 -26.57 7.06
C SER A 234 -14.88 -25.64 6.41
N ILE A 235 -14.21 -24.79 7.18
CA ILE A 235 -13.25 -23.81 6.67
C ILE A 235 -11.81 -24.30 6.89
N GLY A 236 -10.93 -24.09 5.91
CA GLY A 236 -9.52 -24.49 5.98
C GLY A 236 -8.68 -23.60 6.91
N GLY A 237 -7.57 -24.14 7.41
CA GLY A 237 -6.63 -23.47 8.31
C GLY A 237 -6.06 -22.15 7.75
N ALA A 238 -5.93 -22.06 6.43
CA ALA A 238 -5.45 -20.88 5.72
C ALA A 238 -6.41 -19.69 5.83
N ASP A 239 -7.72 -19.97 5.89
CA ASP A 239 -8.79 -18.96 5.94
C ASP A 239 -9.22 -18.62 7.37
N MET A 240 -8.68 -19.34 8.37
CA MET A 240 -8.93 -19.06 9.79
C MET A 240 -8.75 -17.60 10.20
N PRO A 241 -7.79 -16.82 9.65
CA PRO A 241 -7.69 -15.40 9.97
C PRO A 241 -8.97 -14.63 9.66
N VAL A 242 -9.58 -14.89 8.50
CA VAL A 242 -10.85 -14.26 8.08
C VAL A 242 -11.97 -14.69 9.02
N VAL A 243 -12.00 -15.98 9.38
CA VAL A 243 -12.99 -16.53 10.31
C VAL A 243 -12.89 -15.88 11.68
N VAL A 244 -11.69 -15.67 12.22
CA VAL A 244 -11.48 -14.99 13.51
C VAL A 244 -12.00 -13.55 13.45
N SER A 245 -11.75 -12.82 12.37
CA SER A 245 -12.28 -11.47 12.17
C SER A 245 -13.82 -11.48 12.03
N MET A 246 -14.39 -12.52 11.43
CA MET A 246 -15.84 -12.65 11.29
C MET A 246 -16.52 -12.99 12.60
N LEU A 247 -15.93 -13.86 13.41
CA LEU A 247 -16.41 -14.17 14.75
C LEU A 247 -16.31 -12.94 15.68
N ASN A 248 -15.34 -12.05 15.45
CA ASN A 248 -15.29 -10.73 16.10
C ASN A 248 -16.45 -9.82 15.64
N SER A 249 -16.88 -9.92 14.39
CA SER A 249 -18.09 -9.21 13.93
C SER A 249 -19.33 -9.73 14.65
N TYR A 250 -19.46 -11.06 14.76
CA TYR A 250 -20.58 -11.70 15.45
C TYR A 250 -20.61 -11.36 16.96
N SER A 251 -19.45 -11.23 17.61
CA SER A 251 -19.38 -10.75 19.00
C SER A 251 -19.94 -9.33 19.16
N GLY A 252 -19.69 -8.46 18.17
CA GLY A 252 -20.29 -7.13 18.10
C GLY A 252 -21.81 -7.15 17.92
N TRP A 253 -22.32 -7.92 16.95
CA TRP A 253 -23.77 -8.02 16.69
C TRP A 253 -24.55 -8.64 17.84
N THR A 254 -23.97 -9.63 18.53
CA THR A 254 -24.60 -10.15 19.75
C THR A 254 -24.62 -9.13 20.88
N THR A 255 -23.61 -8.25 20.99
CA THR A 255 -23.62 -7.15 21.96
C THR A 255 -24.69 -6.10 21.62
N VAL A 256 -24.92 -5.83 20.33
CA VAL A 256 -26.04 -4.98 19.88
C VAL A 256 -27.38 -5.58 20.29
N ALA A 257 -27.58 -6.89 20.05
CA ALA A 257 -28.81 -7.58 20.43
C ALA A 257 -29.06 -7.53 21.95
N CYS A 258 -28.02 -7.77 22.76
CA CYS A 258 -28.11 -7.56 24.22
C CYS A 258 -28.38 -6.10 24.59
N GLY A 259 -27.86 -5.15 23.81
CA GLY A 259 -28.09 -3.72 24.00
C GLY A 259 -29.55 -3.34 23.80
N PHE A 260 -30.20 -3.80 22.73
CA PHE A 260 -31.63 -3.59 22.55
C PHE A 260 -32.46 -4.31 23.63
N MET A 261 -32.11 -5.57 23.93
CA MET A 261 -32.80 -6.39 24.94
C MET A 261 -32.80 -5.77 26.34
N LEU A 262 -31.71 -5.09 26.70
CA LEU A 262 -31.54 -4.40 27.98
C LEU A 262 -31.80 -2.89 27.87
N SER A 263 -32.24 -2.43 26.70
CA SER A 263 -32.43 -1.02 26.38
C SER A 263 -31.22 -0.12 26.71
N ASN A 264 -30.00 -0.64 26.51
CA ASN A 264 -28.74 -0.01 26.86
C ASN A 264 -28.00 0.54 25.63
N THR A 265 -27.99 1.86 25.48
CA THR A 265 -27.38 2.57 24.34
C THR A 265 -25.86 2.37 24.23
N ILE A 266 -25.14 2.18 25.34
CA ILE A 266 -23.68 1.95 25.30
C ILE A 266 -23.36 0.61 24.63
N LEU A 267 -24.12 -0.44 24.96
CA LEU A 267 -23.97 -1.76 24.33
C LEU A 267 -24.27 -1.68 22.83
N ILE A 268 -25.30 -0.93 22.44
CA ILE A 268 -25.67 -0.73 21.03
C ILE A 268 -24.53 -0.02 20.28
N ILE A 269 -24.03 1.11 20.79
CA ILE A 269 -22.94 1.87 20.13
C ILE A 269 -21.67 1.04 20.05
N ALA A 270 -21.22 0.47 21.16
CA ALA A 270 -19.99 -0.30 21.21
C ALA A 270 -20.08 -1.57 20.36
N GLY A 271 -21.17 -2.32 20.48
CA GLY A 271 -21.44 -3.52 19.67
C GLY A 271 -21.47 -3.21 18.18
N SER A 272 -22.06 -2.09 17.77
CA SER A 272 -22.11 -1.66 16.37
C SER A 272 -20.72 -1.35 15.82
N LEU A 273 -19.90 -0.62 16.57
CA LEU A 273 -18.51 -0.31 16.20
C LEU A 273 -17.68 -1.59 15.99
N ILE A 274 -17.81 -2.56 16.90
CA ILE A 274 -17.12 -3.86 16.82
C ILE A 274 -17.65 -4.68 15.64
N GLY A 275 -18.98 -4.78 15.51
CA GLY A 275 -19.67 -5.55 14.49
C GLY A 275 -19.28 -5.10 13.09
N SER A 276 -19.38 -3.80 12.82
CA SER A 276 -18.96 -3.23 11.53
C SER A 276 -17.45 -3.41 11.28
N SER A 277 -16.63 -3.25 12.32
CA SER A 277 -15.17 -3.40 12.21
C SER A 277 -14.74 -4.80 11.81
N GLY A 278 -15.27 -5.83 12.49
CA GLY A 278 -14.97 -7.22 12.15
C GLY A 278 -15.42 -7.60 10.74
N ALA A 279 -16.58 -7.09 10.29
CA ALA A 279 -17.10 -7.36 8.95
C ALA A 279 -16.22 -6.77 7.85
N ILE A 280 -15.81 -5.50 8.02
CA ILE A 280 -14.98 -4.78 7.04
C ILE A 280 -13.57 -5.35 6.98
N LEU A 281 -12.98 -5.63 8.15
CA LEU A 281 -11.67 -6.26 8.20
C LEU A 281 -11.68 -7.62 7.50
N SER A 282 -12.72 -8.43 7.72
CA SER A 282 -12.91 -9.71 7.01
C SER A 282 -12.97 -9.50 5.49
N TYR A 283 -13.67 -8.47 5.02
CA TYR A 283 -13.73 -8.12 3.60
C TYR A 283 -12.36 -7.70 3.04
N ILE A 284 -11.62 -6.83 3.75
CA ILE A 284 -10.28 -6.38 3.36
C ILE A 284 -9.34 -7.58 3.21
N MET A 285 -9.41 -8.52 4.16
CA MET A 285 -8.62 -9.75 4.13
C MET A 285 -8.98 -10.65 2.94
N CYS A 286 -10.28 -10.85 2.68
CA CYS A 286 -10.74 -11.61 1.51
C CYS A 286 -10.25 -10.99 0.20
N LYS A 287 -10.30 -9.66 0.09
CA LYS A 287 -9.77 -8.92 -1.07
C LYS A 287 -8.26 -9.14 -1.23
N GLY A 288 -7.49 -9.08 -0.16
CA GLY A 288 -6.04 -9.36 -0.18
C GLY A 288 -5.67 -10.81 -0.53
N MET A 289 -6.61 -11.75 -0.43
CA MET A 289 -6.45 -13.15 -0.84
C MET A 289 -7.05 -13.44 -2.23
N ASN A 290 -7.63 -12.44 -2.89
CA ASN A 290 -8.46 -12.58 -4.09
C ASN A 290 -9.54 -13.69 -3.97
N ARG A 291 -10.16 -13.81 -2.79
CA ARG A 291 -11.25 -14.77 -2.56
C ARG A 291 -12.55 -14.04 -2.23
N SER A 292 -13.68 -14.57 -2.69
CA SER A 292 -14.98 -13.97 -2.36
C SER A 292 -15.30 -14.20 -0.87
N PHE A 293 -15.78 -13.14 -0.21
CA PHE A 293 -16.20 -13.18 1.19
C PHE A 293 -17.24 -14.29 1.45
N THR A 294 -18.20 -14.44 0.52
CA THR A 294 -19.25 -15.47 0.59
C THR A 294 -18.70 -16.88 0.47
N SER A 295 -17.72 -17.11 -0.42
CA SER A 295 -17.06 -18.42 -0.56
C SER A 295 -16.34 -18.82 0.73
N VAL A 296 -15.62 -17.89 1.35
CA VAL A 296 -14.87 -18.17 2.58
C VAL A 296 -15.82 -18.53 3.73
N ILE A 297 -16.90 -17.77 3.93
CA ILE A 297 -17.86 -18.00 5.02
C ILE A 297 -18.67 -19.28 4.83
N LEU A 298 -19.05 -19.60 3.59
CA LEU A 298 -19.83 -20.79 3.29
C LEU A 298 -18.98 -22.05 3.08
N GLY A 299 -17.67 -22.01 3.37
CA GLY A 299 -16.79 -23.17 3.29
C GLY A 299 -16.58 -23.65 1.85
N GLY A 300 -16.19 -22.75 0.94
CA GLY A 300 -15.85 -23.05 -0.45
C GLY A 300 -17.04 -23.12 -1.41
N PHE A 301 -18.20 -22.55 -1.04
CA PHE A 301 -19.36 -22.50 -1.93
C PHE A 301 -19.05 -21.69 -3.20
N GLY A 302 -19.22 -22.32 -4.37
CA GLY A 302 -19.02 -21.69 -5.68
C GLY A 302 -17.57 -21.53 -6.13
N VAL A 303 -16.61 -22.25 -5.53
CA VAL A 303 -15.22 -22.31 -6.03
C VAL A 303 -15.05 -23.57 -6.86
N GLU A 304 -14.84 -23.42 -8.17
CA GLU A 304 -14.40 -24.53 -9.02
C GLU A 304 -12.97 -24.95 -8.60
N GLU A 305 -12.69 -26.25 -8.60
CA GLU A 305 -11.31 -26.73 -8.41
C GLU A 305 -10.46 -26.23 -9.58
N GLY A 306 -9.64 -25.20 -9.33
CA GLY A 306 -8.66 -24.74 -10.31
C GLY A 306 -7.70 -25.87 -10.68
N HIS A 307 -7.32 -25.94 -11.95
CA HIS A 307 -6.39 -26.96 -12.41
C HIS A 307 -5.01 -26.73 -11.78
N THR A 308 -4.35 -27.83 -11.42
CA THR A 308 -2.95 -27.82 -11.00
C THR A 308 -2.05 -27.81 -12.23
N VAL A 309 -1.28 -26.75 -12.43
CA VAL A 309 -0.26 -26.70 -13.48
C VAL A 309 0.96 -27.48 -13.00
N GLU A 310 1.42 -28.44 -13.81
CA GLU A 310 2.64 -29.19 -13.55
C GLU A 310 3.85 -28.29 -13.82
N VAL A 311 4.69 -28.06 -12.79
CA VAL A 311 5.80 -27.11 -12.88
C VAL A 311 7.04 -27.81 -13.41
N THR A 312 7.47 -27.46 -14.63
CA THR A 312 8.66 -28.03 -15.27
C THR A 312 9.89 -27.14 -15.09
N GLY A 313 11.00 -27.71 -14.61
CA GLY A 313 12.30 -27.02 -14.50
C GLY A 313 13.26 -27.73 -13.56
N THR A 314 14.50 -27.26 -13.48
CA THR A 314 15.50 -27.78 -12.53
C THR A 314 15.65 -26.85 -11.33
N VAL A 315 15.54 -27.40 -10.12
CA VAL A 315 15.76 -26.65 -8.88
C VAL A 315 17.26 -26.43 -8.67
N THR A 316 17.66 -25.18 -8.41
CA THR A 316 19.05 -24.85 -8.08
C THR A 316 19.21 -24.65 -6.58
N GLU A 317 19.92 -25.56 -5.91
CA GLU A 317 20.23 -25.47 -4.48
C GLU A 317 21.44 -24.55 -4.22
N THR A 318 21.46 -23.88 -3.06
CA THR A 318 22.57 -23.04 -2.58
C THR A 318 22.95 -23.41 -1.15
N ASN A 319 24.11 -22.96 -0.70
CA ASN A 319 24.59 -23.11 0.68
C ASN A 319 24.68 -21.76 1.42
N VAL A 320 25.02 -21.80 2.70
CA VAL A 320 25.12 -20.62 3.57
C VAL A 320 26.24 -19.68 3.14
N ASP A 321 27.36 -20.22 2.69
CA ASP A 321 28.55 -19.44 2.34
C ASP A 321 28.28 -18.56 1.10
N GLU A 322 27.71 -19.15 0.04
CA GLU A 322 27.32 -18.41 -1.18
C GLU A 322 26.30 -17.32 -0.86
N VAL A 323 25.29 -17.64 -0.04
CA VAL A 323 24.27 -16.66 0.35
C VAL A 323 24.88 -15.54 1.19
N SER A 324 25.80 -15.84 2.10
CA SER A 324 26.44 -14.83 2.95
C SER A 324 27.33 -13.89 2.12
N HIS A 325 28.05 -14.41 1.13
CA HIS A 325 28.80 -13.61 0.16
C HIS A 325 27.89 -12.76 -0.73
N ASP A 326 26.80 -13.33 -1.26
CA ASP A 326 25.81 -12.59 -2.04
C ASP A 326 25.25 -11.40 -1.24
N LEU A 327 24.98 -11.61 0.05
CA LEU A 327 24.43 -10.59 0.94
C LEU A 327 25.43 -9.48 1.29
N LEU A 328 26.70 -9.80 1.53
CA LEU A 328 27.73 -8.78 1.80
C LEU A 328 28.05 -7.91 0.58
N ASN A 329 27.94 -8.50 -0.62
CA ASN A 329 28.20 -7.79 -1.87
C ASN A 329 26.98 -7.01 -2.39
N ALA A 330 25.80 -7.24 -1.82
CA ALA A 330 24.58 -6.55 -2.20
C ALA A 330 24.57 -5.10 -1.73
N LYS A 331 24.03 -4.18 -2.55
CA LYS A 331 23.75 -2.79 -2.14
C LYS A 331 22.33 -2.63 -1.61
N SER A 332 21.44 -3.51 -2.05
CA SER A 332 20.03 -3.54 -1.71
C SER A 332 19.55 -4.96 -1.44
N VAL A 333 18.92 -5.16 -0.28
CA VAL A 333 18.38 -6.45 0.15
C VAL A 333 16.94 -6.27 0.59
N ILE A 334 16.03 -7.06 0.02
CA ILE A 334 14.63 -7.12 0.47
C ILE A 334 14.36 -8.48 1.12
N ILE A 335 13.91 -8.46 2.37
CA ILE A 335 13.57 -9.66 3.11
C ILE A 335 12.05 -9.84 3.11
N VAL A 336 11.58 -10.97 2.59
CA VAL A 336 10.17 -11.36 2.55
C VAL A 336 9.90 -12.42 3.62
N PRO A 337 9.39 -12.03 4.81
CA PRO A 337 9.01 -12.97 5.85
C PRO A 337 7.69 -13.68 5.51
N GLY A 338 7.64 -14.99 5.76
CA GLY A 338 6.43 -15.79 5.68
C GLY A 338 6.13 -16.55 6.97
N TYR A 339 5.06 -17.34 6.96
CA TYR A 339 4.65 -18.12 8.14
C TYR A 339 5.72 -19.12 8.61
N GLY A 340 6.56 -19.63 7.70
CA GLY A 340 7.67 -20.50 8.06
C GLY A 340 8.69 -19.84 8.99
N MET A 341 8.92 -18.52 8.86
CA MET A 341 9.75 -17.74 9.78
C MET A 341 9.18 -17.77 11.21
N ALA A 342 7.85 -17.55 11.32
CA ALA A 342 7.15 -17.58 12.60
C ALA A 342 7.24 -18.96 13.26
N VAL A 343 6.95 -20.03 12.51
CA VAL A 343 7.00 -21.42 13.02
C VAL A 343 8.41 -21.78 13.48
N ALA A 344 9.44 -21.38 12.74
CA ALA A 344 10.83 -21.63 13.10
C ALA A 344 11.33 -20.75 14.26
N ARG A 345 10.63 -19.64 14.55
CA ARG A 345 11.03 -18.62 15.54
C ARG A 345 12.39 -18.00 15.24
N CYS A 346 12.58 -17.56 14.01
CA CYS A 346 13.84 -17.01 13.54
C CYS A 346 13.84 -15.50 13.27
N GLN A 347 12.77 -14.80 13.67
CA GLN A 347 12.65 -13.34 13.51
C GLN A 347 13.83 -12.56 14.12
N GLN A 348 14.38 -13.02 15.25
CA GLN A 348 15.56 -12.41 15.90
C GLN A 348 16.82 -12.56 15.04
N SER A 349 17.03 -13.74 14.44
CA SER A 349 18.18 -13.98 13.55
C SER A 349 18.06 -13.17 12.26
N VAL A 350 16.86 -13.09 11.70
CA VAL A 350 16.59 -12.27 10.51
C VAL A 350 16.78 -10.77 10.81
N ALA A 351 16.33 -10.29 11.96
CA ALA A 351 16.58 -8.92 12.40
C ALA A 351 18.08 -8.64 12.57
N GLY A 352 18.84 -9.58 13.16
CA GLY A 352 20.29 -9.48 13.29
C GLY A 352 21.02 -9.44 11.94
N ILE A 353 20.56 -10.21 10.94
CA ILE A 353 21.08 -10.14 9.57
C ILE A 353 20.83 -8.73 9.00
N ALA A 354 19.60 -8.23 9.12
CA ALA A 354 19.25 -6.91 8.61
C ALA A 354 20.06 -5.79 9.29
N GLU A 355 20.23 -5.86 10.60
CA GLU A 355 21.03 -4.89 11.38
C GLU A 355 22.50 -4.91 10.94
N LEU A 356 23.10 -6.10 10.83
CA LEU A 356 24.49 -6.26 10.41
C LEU A 356 24.71 -5.71 8.99
N LEU A 357 23.86 -6.08 8.03
CA LEU A 357 23.97 -5.57 6.65
C LEU A 357 23.79 -4.05 6.57
N ARG A 358 22.86 -3.48 7.35
CA ARG A 358 22.69 -2.02 7.45
C ARG A 358 23.90 -1.33 8.07
N SER A 359 24.56 -1.95 9.06
CA SER A 359 25.81 -1.42 9.63
C SER A 359 26.94 -1.33 8.60
N GLN A 360 26.89 -2.17 7.55
CA GLN A 360 27.82 -2.15 6.43
C GLN A 360 27.37 -1.20 5.28
N GLY A 361 26.30 -0.43 5.47
CA GLY A 361 25.79 0.53 4.49
C GLY A 361 24.84 -0.07 3.44
N THR A 362 24.40 -1.33 3.59
CA THR A 362 23.42 -1.96 2.69
C THR A 362 22.02 -1.41 2.96
N LYS A 363 21.25 -1.08 1.91
CA LYS A 363 19.83 -0.75 2.04
C LYS A 363 19.05 -2.04 2.29
N VAL A 364 18.54 -2.24 3.51
CA VAL A 364 17.74 -3.42 3.86
C VAL A 364 16.31 -3.02 4.19
N GLU A 365 15.35 -3.66 3.52
CA GLU A 365 13.92 -3.47 3.75
C GLU A 365 13.21 -4.81 3.94
N PHE A 366 12.15 -4.82 4.73
CA PHE A 366 11.24 -5.94 4.91
C PHE A 366 9.99 -5.71 4.08
N ALA A 367 9.64 -6.67 3.24
CA ALA A 367 8.46 -6.63 2.37
C ALA A 367 7.34 -7.50 2.95
N ILE A 368 6.28 -6.87 3.43
CA ILE A 368 5.18 -7.57 4.09
C ILE A 368 4.01 -7.75 3.12
N HIS A 369 3.60 -9.00 2.96
CA HIS A 369 2.36 -9.32 2.27
C HIS A 369 1.17 -9.18 3.23
N PRO A 370 0.01 -8.60 2.83
CA PRO A 370 -1.13 -8.36 3.73
C PRO A 370 -1.66 -9.60 4.47
N VAL A 371 -1.57 -10.77 3.82
CA VAL A 371 -1.96 -12.07 4.39
C VAL A 371 -0.78 -12.97 4.81
N ALA A 372 0.41 -12.41 4.98
CA ALA A 372 1.54 -13.17 5.50
C ALA A 372 1.27 -13.64 6.94
N GLY A 373 1.27 -14.96 7.16
CA GLY A 373 1.14 -15.57 8.48
C GLY A 373 -0.22 -16.23 8.72
N ARG A 374 -0.74 -16.07 9.94
CA ARG A 374 -2.01 -16.65 10.42
C ARG A 374 -2.98 -15.62 11.01
N LEU A 375 -2.69 -14.33 10.84
CA LEU A 375 -3.53 -13.22 11.26
C LEU A 375 -3.04 -11.94 10.54
N PRO A 376 -3.91 -10.99 10.17
CA PRO A 376 -3.50 -9.72 9.57
C PRO A 376 -2.46 -8.97 10.38
N GLY A 377 -1.31 -8.64 9.78
CA GLY A 377 -0.22 -7.96 10.47
C GLY A 377 0.62 -8.86 11.39
N HIS A 378 0.46 -10.20 11.32
CA HIS A 378 1.22 -11.15 12.14
C HIS A 378 2.74 -10.97 11.95
N MET A 379 3.21 -10.75 10.72
CA MET A 379 4.64 -10.50 10.49
C MET A 379 5.10 -9.19 11.12
N ASN A 380 4.32 -8.10 11.03
CA ASN A 380 4.65 -6.81 11.62
C ASN A 380 4.85 -6.92 13.14
N VAL A 381 3.98 -7.67 13.83
CA VAL A 381 4.08 -7.91 15.28
C VAL A 381 5.34 -8.71 15.64
N LEU A 382 5.70 -9.73 14.85
CA LEU A 382 6.91 -10.53 15.10
C LEU A 382 8.20 -9.77 14.81
N LEU A 383 8.20 -8.93 13.78
CA LEU A 383 9.33 -8.05 13.47
C LEU A 383 9.49 -6.96 14.52
N ALA A 384 8.38 -6.40 15.03
CA ALA A 384 8.39 -5.49 16.17
C ALA A 384 8.93 -6.16 17.45
N GLU A 385 8.54 -7.43 17.72
CA GLU A 385 9.12 -8.23 18.82
C GLU A 385 10.64 -8.43 18.65
N ALA A 386 11.13 -8.46 17.41
CA ALA A 386 12.55 -8.53 17.07
C ALA A 386 13.23 -7.16 17.01
N ASN A 387 12.58 -6.10 17.48
CA ASN A 387 13.06 -4.72 17.46
C ASN A 387 13.43 -4.21 16.05
N VAL A 388 12.78 -4.74 15.01
CA VAL A 388 12.97 -4.25 13.65
C VAL A 388 12.36 -2.85 13.53
N PRO A 389 13.14 -1.85 13.10
CA PRO A 389 12.65 -0.48 12.96
C PRO A 389 11.49 -0.39 11.94
N TYR A 390 10.38 0.26 12.32
CA TYR A 390 9.17 0.34 11.46
C TYR A 390 9.39 0.95 10.07
N ASP A 391 10.28 1.94 9.95
CA ASP A 391 10.60 2.63 8.69
C ASP A 391 11.12 1.71 7.58
N ILE A 392 11.77 0.60 7.94
CA ILE A 392 12.27 -0.40 7.00
C ILE A 392 11.29 -1.55 6.78
N VAL A 393 10.12 -1.54 7.43
CA VAL A 393 9.03 -2.49 7.17
C VAL A 393 8.07 -1.84 6.19
N LYS A 394 8.00 -2.37 4.97
CA LYS A 394 7.21 -1.84 3.86
C LYS A 394 6.07 -2.78 3.53
N GLU A 395 4.94 -2.19 3.17
CA GLU A 395 3.80 -2.94 2.63
C GLU A 395 4.05 -3.32 1.17
N MET A 396 3.34 -4.34 0.70
CA MET A 396 3.51 -4.93 -0.64
C MET A 396 3.43 -3.91 -1.78
N ASP A 397 2.48 -2.97 -1.73
CA ASP A 397 2.28 -1.98 -2.80
C ASP A 397 3.45 -0.99 -2.89
N ASP A 398 4.09 -0.67 -1.76
CA ASP A 398 5.24 0.24 -1.70
C ASP A 398 6.54 -0.43 -2.15
N VAL A 399 6.65 -1.75 -1.94
CA VAL A 399 7.90 -2.50 -2.15
C VAL A 399 7.96 -3.22 -3.49
N ASN A 400 6.81 -3.59 -4.08
CA ASN A 400 6.77 -4.27 -5.38
C ASN A 400 7.50 -3.50 -6.50
N PRO A 401 7.35 -2.16 -6.63
CA PRO A 401 8.11 -1.39 -7.62
C PRO A 401 9.64 -1.42 -7.42
N GLN A 402 10.13 -1.85 -6.26
CA GLN A 402 11.55 -1.83 -5.89
C GLN A 402 12.28 -3.15 -6.19
N PHE A 403 11.56 -4.27 -6.36
CA PHE A 403 12.17 -5.57 -6.67
C PHE A 403 13.06 -5.55 -7.93
N PRO A 404 12.70 -4.90 -9.06
CA PRO A 404 13.55 -4.85 -10.25
C PRO A 404 14.94 -4.23 -10.03
N THR A 405 15.08 -3.38 -9.00
CA THR A 405 16.35 -2.73 -8.64
C THR A 405 17.01 -3.35 -7.41
N THR A 406 16.45 -4.45 -6.89
CA THR A 406 16.97 -5.14 -5.70
C THR A 406 18.01 -6.18 -6.10
N ASP A 407 19.15 -6.17 -5.42
CA ASP A 407 20.24 -7.11 -5.70
C ASP A 407 19.89 -8.51 -5.18
N VAL A 408 19.47 -8.62 -3.92
CA VAL A 408 19.11 -9.91 -3.31
C VAL A 408 17.75 -9.81 -2.61
N SER A 409 16.81 -10.68 -2.99
CA SER A 409 15.59 -10.91 -2.21
C SER A 409 15.68 -12.19 -1.40
N ILE A 410 15.50 -12.11 -0.08
CA ILE A 410 15.49 -13.28 0.82
C ILE A 410 14.03 -13.64 1.15
N VAL A 411 13.56 -14.78 0.67
CA VAL A 411 12.24 -15.33 1.01
C VAL A 411 12.38 -16.28 2.20
N CYS A 412 11.96 -15.84 3.39
CA CYS A 412 12.06 -16.60 4.63
C CYS A 412 10.74 -17.31 4.97
N GLY A 413 10.57 -18.55 4.50
CA GLY A 413 9.42 -19.37 4.87
C GLY A 413 8.08 -18.89 4.31
N ALA A 414 8.09 -18.20 3.17
CA ALA A 414 6.91 -17.87 2.37
C ALA A 414 6.78 -18.81 1.17
N ASN A 415 5.56 -18.99 0.67
CA ASN A 415 5.30 -19.78 -0.54
C ASN A 415 4.22 -19.13 -1.43
N ASP A 416 2.95 -19.20 -1.02
CA ASP A 416 1.84 -18.73 -1.85
C ASP A 416 1.92 -17.22 -2.15
N ILE A 417 2.34 -16.41 -1.17
CA ILE A 417 2.47 -14.95 -1.27
C ILE A 417 3.60 -14.46 -2.18
N VAL A 418 4.43 -15.38 -2.69
CA VAL A 418 5.52 -15.12 -3.63
C VAL A 418 5.39 -15.98 -4.89
N ASN A 419 4.22 -16.61 -5.10
CA ASN A 419 4.02 -17.55 -6.19
C ASN A 419 3.66 -16.82 -7.50
N PRO A 420 4.49 -16.91 -8.56
CA PRO A 420 4.24 -16.23 -9.83
C PRO A 420 2.94 -16.67 -10.51
N LEU A 421 2.43 -17.87 -10.23
CA LEU A 421 1.17 -18.36 -10.81
C LEU A 421 -0.01 -17.45 -10.52
N ALA A 422 0.02 -16.70 -9.42
CA ALA A 422 -1.01 -15.73 -9.12
C ALA A 422 -1.14 -14.66 -10.21
N VAL A 423 -0.06 -14.35 -10.92
CA VAL A 423 -0.01 -13.35 -11.99
C VAL A 423 0.05 -14.00 -13.38
N GLU A 424 0.80 -15.11 -13.50
CA GLU A 424 1.06 -15.80 -14.77
C GLU A 424 -0.12 -16.68 -15.23
N ASP A 425 -0.91 -17.25 -14.31
CA ASP A 425 -2.07 -18.09 -14.63
C ASP A 425 -3.30 -17.71 -13.77
N LEU A 426 -4.20 -16.91 -14.36
CA LEU A 426 -5.45 -16.49 -13.72
C LEU A 426 -6.44 -17.63 -13.45
N SER A 427 -6.26 -18.80 -14.09
CA SER A 427 -7.09 -19.97 -13.88
C SER A 427 -6.57 -20.89 -12.77
N SER A 428 -5.38 -20.61 -12.23
CA SER A 428 -4.87 -21.29 -11.03
C SER A 428 -5.71 -20.97 -9.78
N PRO A 429 -5.70 -21.81 -8.72
CA PRO A 429 -6.43 -21.55 -7.47
C PRO A 429 -6.06 -20.24 -6.75
N ILE A 430 -4.91 -19.64 -7.09
CA ILE A 430 -4.45 -18.36 -6.56
C ILE A 430 -4.40 -17.25 -7.63
N GLY A 431 -4.94 -17.50 -8.82
CA GLY A 431 -4.96 -16.56 -9.94
C GLY A 431 -5.60 -15.23 -9.55
N GLY A 432 -4.93 -14.13 -9.86
CA GLY A 432 -5.34 -12.77 -9.50
C GLY A 432 -5.06 -12.35 -8.05
N MET A 433 -4.48 -13.22 -7.22
CA MET A 433 -3.99 -12.84 -5.90
C MET A 433 -2.82 -11.85 -6.05
N PRO A 434 -2.84 -10.68 -5.41
CA PRO A 434 -1.66 -9.84 -5.31
C PRO A 434 -0.53 -10.63 -4.65
N VAL A 435 0.70 -10.54 -5.14
CA VAL A 435 1.85 -11.25 -4.59
C VAL A 435 3.08 -10.35 -4.57
N LEU A 436 4.05 -10.70 -3.73
CA LEU A 436 5.35 -10.06 -3.74
C LEU A 436 6.18 -10.61 -4.91
N GLU A 437 6.52 -9.73 -5.86
CA GLU A 437 7.15 -10.10 -7.14
C GLU A 437 8.66 -10.34 -7.00
N VAL A 438 9.05 -11.18 -6.06
CA VAL A 438 10.45 -11.45 -5.67
C VAL A 438 11.32 -11.95 -6.82
N TRP A 439 10.71 -12.60 -7.82
CA TRP A 439 11.41 -13.05 -9.01
C TRP A 439 11.94 -11.91 -9.90
N LYS A 440 11.52 -10.67 -9.66
CA LYS A 440 12.04 -9.49 -10.34
C LYS A 440 13.38 -9.01 -9.76
N ALA A 441 13.79 -9.49 -8.59
CA ALA A 441 15.11 -9.20 -8.02
C ALA A 441 16.24 -9.88 -8.82
N THR A 442 17.45 -9.32 -8.73
CA THR A 442 18.63 -9.86 -9.44
C THR A 442 18.94 -11.29 -8.98
N ARG A 443 18.86 -11.54 -7.66
CA ARG A 443 18.97 -12.87 -7.05
C ARG A 443 17.83 -13.06 -6.06
N CYS A 444 17.15 -14.20 -6.13
CA CYS A 444 16.15 -14.59 -5.14
C CYS A 444 16.63 -15.82 -4.37
N VAL A 445 16.69 -15.74 -3.03
CA VAL A 445 17.06 -16.87 -2.16
C VAL A 445 15.83 -17.30 -1.37
N VAL A 446 15.39 -18.55 -1.56
CA VAL A 446 14.23 -19.09 -0.86
C VAL A 446 14.68 -20.08 0.21
N MET A 447 14.32 -19.78 1.47
CA MET A 447 14.61 -20.64 2.62
C MET A 447 13.39 -21.46 3.02
N LYS A 448 13.47 -22.79 2.89
CA LYS A 448 12.43 -23.73 3.31
C LYS A 448 13.01 -25.11 3.63
N ARG A 449 12.23 -25.96 4.30
CA ARG A 449 12.70 -27.30 4.75
C ARG A 449 12.81 -28.32 3.62
N SER A 450 11.89 -28.28 2.66
CA SER A 450 11.78 -29.24 1.56
C SER A 450 10.94 -28.63 0.43
N MET A 451 10.68 -29.35 -0.67
CA MET A 451 9.83 -28.89 -1.78
C MET A 451 8.32 -28.89 -1.48
N ALA A 452 7.89 -29.18 -0.25
CA ALA A 452 6.47 -29.16 0.13
C ALA A 452 5.74 -27.86 -0.26
N THR A 453 4.48 -28.01 -0.67
CA THR A 453 3.58 -26.93 -1.11
C THR A 453 3.17 -26.02 0.04
N GLY A 454 2.58 -24.87 -0.32
CA GLY A 454 2.04 -23.89 0.62
C GLY A 454 0.68 -24.33 1.16
N TYR A 455 -0.08 -23.35 1.64
CA TYR A 455 -1.45 -23.58 2.12
C TYR A 455 -2.41 -23.91 0.99
N SER A 456 -2.20 -23.27 -0.15
CA SER A 456 -2.94 -23.48 -1.41
C SER A 456 -2.84 -24.90 -1.96
N GLY A 457 -1.82 -25.67 -1.53
CA GLY A 457 -1.58 -27.02 -2.04
C GLY A 457 -1.00 -27.07 -3.45
N ILE A 458 -0.64 -25.92 -4.05
CA ILE A 458 -0.02 -25.86 -5.37
C ILE A 458 1.50 -25.71 -5.29
N GLU A 459 2.17 -26.18 -6.35
CA GLU A 459 3.59 -25.95 -6.55
C GLU A 459 3.87 -24.49 -6.92
N ASN A 460 5.13 -24.07 -6.76
CA ASN A 460 5.53 -22.69 -6.97
C ASN A 460 6.64 -22.61 -8.03
N PRO A 461 6.34 -22.09 -9.23
CA PRO A 461 7.32 -21.90 -10.30
C PRO A 461 8.52 -21.04 -9.93
N LEU A 462 8.41 -20.19 -8.90
CA LEU A 462 9.54 -19.41 -8.39
C LEU A 462 10.76 -20.29 -8.13
N PHE A 463 10.56 -21.48 -7.57
CA PHE A 463 11.65 -22.38 -7.14
C PHE A 463 12.48 -22.93 -8.31
N TYR A 464 11.99 -22.76 -9.53
CA TYR A 464 12.59 -23.28 -10.77
C TYR A 464 13.12 -22.15 -11.66
N LYS A 465 12.94 -20.88 -11.29
CA LYS A 465 13.46 -19.74 -12.07
C LYS A 465 14.99 -19.65 -11.94
N GLU A 466 15.66 -19.28 -13.04
CA GLU A 466 17.12 -19.26 -13.15
C GLU A 466 17.82 -18.35 -12.11
N ASN A 467 17.19 -17.23 -11.75
CA ASN A 467 17.69 -16.30 -10.74
C ASN A 467 17.35 -16.70 -9.30
N THR A 468 16.69 -17.83 -9.10
CA THR A 468 16.27 -18.31 -7.78
C THR A 468 17.22 -19.40 -7.27
N ARG A 469 17.52 -19.36 -5.98
CA ARG A 469 18.35 -20.32 -5.26
C ARG A 469 17.60 -20.85 -4.05
N MET A 470 17.57 -22.17 -3.90
CA MET A 470 16.91 -22.84 -2.78
C MET A 470 17.92 -23.11 -1.67
N LEU A 471 17.73 -22.52 -0.50
CA LEU A 471 18.51 -22.82 0.70
C LEU A 471 17.68 -23.76 1.60
N PHE A 472 17.94 -25.06 1.50
CA PHE A 472 17.17 -26.06 2.24
C PHE A 472 17.59 -26.18 3.70
N GLY A 473 16.61 -26.30 4.60
CA GLY A 473 16.83 -26.58 6.01
C GLY A 473 15.80 -25.92 6.92
N ASN A 474 15.99 -26.08 8.24
CA ASN A 474 15.20 -25.32 9.20
C ASN A 474 15.57 -23.83 9.09
N ALA A 475 14.58 -22.95 8.89
CA ALA A 475 14.81 -21.52 8.70
C ALA A 475 15.57 -20.87 9.88
N LYS A 476 15.35 -21.34 11.12
CA LYS A 476 16.11 -20.87 12.29
C LYS A 476 17.58 -21.23 12.18
N THR A 477 17.88 -22.50 11.91
CA THR A 477 19.26 -22.95 11.75
C THR A 477 19.96 -22.19 10.62
N ARG A 478 19.34 -22.09 9.44
CA ARG A 478 19.93 -21.40 8.29
C ARG A 478 20.17 -19.91 8.52
N THR A 479 19.22 -19.20 9.13
CA THR A 479 19.41 -17.77 9.44
C THR A 479 20.43 -17.55 10.55
N GLN A 480 20.58 -18.47 11.50
CA GLN A 480 21.65 -18.42 12.50
C GLN A 480 23.03 -18.67 11.88
N GLU A 481 23.14 -19.64 10.97
CA GLU A 481 24.36 -19.94 10.23
C GLU A 481 24.76 -18.75 9.35
N ILE A 482 23.82 -18.17 8.59
CA ILE A 482 24.08 -16.95 7.79
C ILE A 482 24.54 -15.80 8.70
N LEU A 483 23.86 -15.55 9.82
CA LEU A 483 24.25 -14.48 10.73
C LEU A 483 25.66 -14.69 11.28
N ALA A 484 25.98 -15.92 11.71
CA ALA A 484 27.30 -16.26 12.21
C ALA A 484 28.38 -16.10 11.14
N GLU A 485 28.10 -16.51 9.90
CA GLU A 485 29.03 -16.40 8.80
C GLU A 485 29.25 -14.94 8.38
N LEU A 486 28.19 -14.15 8.27
CA LEU A 486 28.29 -12.70 8.06
C LEU A 486 29.10 -12.02 9.17
N GLN A 487 28.93 -12.42 10.43
CA GLN A 487 29.73 -11.91 11.54
C GLN A 487 31.20 -12.32 11.42
N ASN A 488 31.50 -13.54 10.97
CA ASN A 488 32.88 -13.98 10.74
C ASN A 488 33.53 -13.20 9.60
N LEU A 489 32.84 -13.06 8.47
CA LEU A 489 33.32 -12.31 7.30
C LEU A 489 33.50 -10.81 7.59
N THR A 490 32.80 -10.28 8.59
CA THR A 490 32.91 -8.86 9.01
C THR A 490 33.86 -8.63 10.19
N LYS A 491 34.35 -9.68 10.88
CA LYS A 491 35.35 -9.56 11.95
C LYS A 491 36.69 -9.01 11.46
N ASP A 492 37.10 -9.37 10.25
CA ASP A 492 38.36 -8.90 9.64
C ASP A 492 38.27 -7.46 9.09
N LEU A 493 37.07 -6.86 9.12
CA LEU A 493 36.79 -5.51 8.64
C LEU A 493 36.74 -4.45 9.78
N GLN A 494 36.98 -4.84 11.04
CA GLN A 494 37.05 -3.90 12.18
C GLN A 494 38.48 -3.73 12.71
N PRO A 495 39.01 -2.50 12.90
CA PRO A 495 40.12 -2.25 13.82
C PRO A 495 39.62 -2.40 15.26
N ALA A 496 40.47 -2.97 16.12
CA ALA A 496 40.20 -3.22 17.53
C ALA A 496 39.66 -1.98 18.27
N ALA A 497 38.41 -2.05 18.75
CA ALA A 497 37.87 -1.11 19.72
C ALA A 497 38.15 -1.61 21.13
N THR A 498 38.90 -0.81 21.86
CA THR A 498 39.27 -0.92 23.27
C THR A 498 38.07 -0.98 24.21
N SER A 499 38.23 -1.79 25.25
CA SER A 499 37.45 -1.85 26.47
C SER A 499 37.32 -0.49 27.18
N GLY A 500 36.11 -0.20 27.67
CA GLY A 500 35.90 0.55 28.93
C GLY A 500 35.20 1.90 28.82
N GLY A 501 34.19 2.10 29.67
CA GLY A 501 33.87 3.41 30.25
C GLY A 501 32.51 4.02 29.88
N ASN A 502 31.62 4.07 30.87
CA ASN A 502 30.40 4.86 30.88
C ASN A 502 30.66 6.37 30.63
N ALA A 503 29.72 7.03 29.95
CA ALA A 503 29.00 8.24 30.40
C ALA A 503 28.78 9.28 29.28
N THR A 504 27.54 9.78 29.26
CA THR A 504 27.09 11.10 28.79
C THR A 504 27.24 11.44 27.30
N THR A 505 26.09 11.48 26.64
CA THR A 505 25.80 12.13 25.35
C THR A 505 26.33 13.56 25.29
N PRO A 506 27.00 13.97 24.19
CA PRO A 506 27.02 15.35 23.76
C PRO A 506 26.31 15.50 22.40
N LEU A 507 25.30 16.36 22.40
CA LEU A 507 24.37 16.63 21.29
C LEU A 507 24.99 17.39 20.10
N LEU A 508 26.30 17.57 20.05
CA LEU A 508 27.03 18.33 19.02
C LEU A 508 28.47 17.79 18.93
N ALA A 509 28.67 16.66 18.26
CA ALA A 509 30.02 16.25 17.85
C ALA A 509 30.30 16.85 16.47
N ALA A 510 31.34 17.69 16.42
CA ALA A 510 31.86 18.28 15.19
C ALA A 510 32.13 17.17 14.15
N GLU A 511 31.71 17.41 12.90
CA GLU A 511 31.99 16.53 11.77
C GLU A 511 33.49 16.23 11.69
N THR A 512 33.87 15.00 12.02
CA THR A 512 35.21 14.49 11.74
C THR A 512 35.35 14.34 10.23
N LYS A 513 36.30 15.09 9.65
CA LYS A 513 36.71 14.93 8.25
C LYS A 513 37.09 13.46 7.99
N PRO A 514 36.56 12.82 6.94
CA PRO A 514 36.93 11.45 6.62
C PRO A 514 38.42 11.36 6.22
N GLU A 515 39.12 10.39 6.80
CA GLU A 515 40.47 10.00 6.38
C GLU A 515 40.48 9.47 4.93
N PRO A 516 41.59 9.64 4.20
CA PRO A 516 41.67 9.27 2.79
C PRO A 516 41.62 7.74 2.62
N GLN A 517 40.60 7.27 1.88
CA GLN A 517 40.40 5.86 1.54
C GLN A 517 41.59 5.28 0.75
N LYS A 518 41.96 4.03 1.06
CA LYS A 518 42.92 3.23 0.29
C LYS A 518 42.49 3.15 -1.18
N VAL A 519 43.43 3.42 -2.08
CA VAL A 519 43.24 3.43 -3.53
C VAL A 519 42.89 2.02 -4.02
N LYS A 520 41.70 1.87 -4.61
CA LYS A 520 41.22 0.63 -5.24
C LYS A 520 42.13 0.28 -6.43
N GLU A 521 42.67 -0.93 -6.48
CA GLU A 521 43.44 -1.41 -7.64
C GLU A 521 42.49 -1.80 -8.78
N TYR A 522 42.82 -1.39 -10.01
CA TYR A 522 42.01 -1.59 -11.22
C TYR A 522 42.80 -2.37 -12.28
N PRO A 523 42.12 -3.10 -13.19
CA PRO A 523 42.79 -3.77 -14.30
C PRO A 523 43.60 -2.77 -15.17
N PRO A 524 44.64 -3.24 -15.87
CA PRO A 524 45.48 -2.37 -16.69
C PRO A 524 44.66 -1.66 -17.77
N THR A 525 44.90 -0.36 -17.92
CA THR A 525 44.24 0.49 -18.92
C THR A 525 44.52 -0.01 -20.33
N LYS A 526 43.47 -0.38 -21.08
CA LYS A 526 43.56 -0.79 -22.49
C LYS A 526 43.20 0.36 -23.46
N LYS A 527 42.24 1.21 -23.09
CA LYS A 527 41.79 2.37 -23.88
C LYS A 527 41.56 3.57 -22.95
N ILE A 528 41.76 4.79 -23.45
CA ILE A 528 41.65 6.02 -22.66
C ILE A 528 40.43 6.83 -23.12
N ILE A 529 39.54 7.17 -22.18
CA ILE A 529 38.42 8.07 -22.36
C ILE A 529 38.84 9.50 -21.98
N GLY A 530 38.61 10.43 -22.91
CA GLY A 530 38.82 11.86 -22.77
C GLY A 530 37.53 12.59 -22.44
N VAL A 531 37.55 13.43 -21.41
CA VAL A 531 36.40 14.25 -21.00
C VAL A 531 36.81 15.72 -20.93
N LEU A 532 36.05 16.57 -21.62
CA LEU A 532 36.34 17.99 -21.80
C LEU A 532 35.48 18.87 -20.87
N ASN A 533 35.94 20.09 -20.61
CA ASN A 533 35.14 21.09 -19.93
C ASN A 533 34.18 21.78 -20.91
N GLU A 534 32.94 21.28 -20.96
CA GLU A 534 31.88 21.85 -21.81
C GLU A 534 31.46 23.27 -21.40
N THR A 535 31.83 23.70 -20.19
CA THR A 535 31.25 24.85 -19.52
C THR A 535 32.01 26.17 -19.75
N LYS A 536 33.23 26.09 -20.32
CA LYS A 536 34.17 27.23 -20.42
C LYS A 536 33.73 28.27 -21.45
N ASN A 537 33.01 27.84 -22.49
CA ASN A 537 32.51 28.69 -23.59
C ASN A 537 31.04 28.39 -23.93
N SER A 538 30.28 27.83 -22.98
CA SER A 538 28.87 27.55 -23.17
C SER A 538 28.07 27.66 -21.88
N GLU A 539 26.76 27.79 -22.05
CA GLU A 539 25.75 27.80 -21.00
C GLU A 539 25.51 26.39 -20.40
N GLU A 540 26.20 25.37 -20.89
CA GLU A 540 26.19 24.02 -20.33
C GLU A 540 26.83 23.98 -18.94
N THR A 541 26.27 23.13 -18.10
CA THR A 541 26.63 22.98 -16.68
C THR A 541 26.91 21.53 -16.32
N ARG A 542 26.55 20.58 -17.19
CA ARG A 542 26.76 19.14 -17.01
C ARG A 542 28.15 18.70 -17.47
N VAL A 543 28.54 17.49 -17.06
CA VAL A 543 29.77 16.79 -17.48
C VAL A 543 29.44 15.39 -17.98
N ALA A 544 30.13 14.95 -19.05
CA ALA A 544 29.81 13.71 -19.75
C ALA A 544 30.04 12.44 -18.88
N ILE A 545 30.98 12.49 -17.94
CA ILE A 545 31.31 11.40 -17.03
C ILE A 545 31.36 11.95 -15.61
N ALA A 546 30.44 11.53 -14.76
CA ALA A 546 30.41 11.87 -13.34
C ALA A 546 31.35 10.95 -12.52
N PRO A 547 31.88 11.40 -11.37
CA PRO A 547 32.85 10.63 -10.58
C PRO A 547 32.33 9.26 -10.13
N ASN A 548 31.04 9.17 -9.79
CA ASN A 548 30.39 7.97 -9.28
C ASN A 548 30.37 6.79 -10.27
N VAL A 549 30.59 7.02 -11.57
CA VAL A 549 30.67 5.95 -12.57
C VAL A 549 32.10 5.64 -13.04
N VAL A 550 33.08 6.49 -12.70
CA VAL A 550 34.48 6.32 -13.14
C VAL A 550 35.02 4.92 -12.78
N SER A 551 34.79 4.48 -11.54
CA SER A 551 35.21 3.15 -11.07
C SER A 551 34.70 2.01 -11.96
N LYS A 552 33.44 2.07 -12.42
CA LYS A 552 32.85 1.05 -13.32
C LYS A 552 33.54 1.02 -14.68
N PHE A 553 33.91 2.18 -15.22
CA PHE A 553 34.66 2.25 -16.47
C PHE A 553 36.09 1.72 -16.30
N ARG A 554 36.74 2.02 -15.17
CA ARG A 554 38.06 1.49 -14.85
C ARG A 554 38.06 -0.02 -14.67
N GLU A 555 37.02 -0.59 -14.08
CA GLU A 555 36.81 -2.04 -14.01
C GLU A 555 36.66 -2.69 -15.40
N MET A 556 36.12 -1.97 -16.38
CA MET A 556 36.06 -2.40 -17.78
C MET A 556 37.38 -2.18 -18.54
N GLY A 557 38.45 -1.73 -17.88
CA GLY A 557 39.76 -1.51 -18.49
C GLY A 557 39.93 -0.15 -19.19
N TYR A 558 39.01 0.80 -18.97
CA TYR A 558 39.15 2.17 -19.48
C TYR A 558 39.93 3.06 -18.49
N GLY A 559 40.89 3.82 -19.00
CA GLY A 559 41.54 4.91 -18.27
C GLY A 559 40.88 6.24 -18.59
N PHE A 560 41.17 7.27 -17.79
CA PHE A 560 40.60 8.61 -17.97
C PHE A 560 41.67 9.69 -18.07
N VAL A 561 41.48 10.57 -19.05
CA VAL A 561 42.16 11.87 -19.13
C VAL A 561 41.09 12.95 -19.18
N MET A 562 41.08 13.87 -18.21
CA MET A 562 40.02 14.87 -18.09
C MET A 562 40.60 16.28 -18.04
N GLU A 563 39.93 17.23 -18.67
CA GLU A 563 40.25 18.65 -18.51
C GLU A 563 39.94 19.09 -17.07
N SER A 564 40.91 19.76 -16.43
CA SER A 564 40.74 20.32 -15.09
C SER A 564 39.55 21.30 -15.04
N GLY A 565 38.71 21.13 -14.02
CA GLY A 565 37.48 21.89 -13.81
C GLY A 565 36.29 21.46 -14.67
N CYS A 566 36.37 20.36 -15.41
CA CYS A 566 35.27 19.90 -16.27
C CYS A 566 33.98 19.56 -15.50
N GLY A 567 34.07 19.19 -14.23
CA GLY A 567 32.93 18.86 -13.38
C GLY A 567 32.45 19.97 -12.45
N ASP A 568 33.11 21.14 -12.41
CA ASP A 568 32.89 22.15 -11.37
C ASP A 568 31.44 22.67 -11.34
N LYS A 569 30.86 23.03 -12.50
CA LYS A 569 29.45 23.47 -12.56
C LYS A 569 28.44 22.36 -12.26
N ALA A 570 28.85 21.10 -12.36
CA ALA A 570 28.07 19.94 -11.94
C ALA A 570 28.30 19.56 -10.46
N SER A 571 29.01 20.38 -9.69
CA SER A 571 29.39 20.13 -8.30
C SER A 571 30.33 18.93 -8.11
N PHE A 572 31.14 18.63 -9.13
CA PHE A 572 32.17 17.59 -9.09
C PHE A 572 33.57 18.22 -9.24
N PRO A 573 34.15 18.74 -8.14
CA PRO A 573 35.48 19.31 -8.20
C PRO A 573 36.53 18.24 -8.51
N ASP A 574 37.62 18.66 -9.15
CA ASP A 574 38.74 17.82 -9.60
C ASP A 574 39.22 16.76 -8.60
N ARG A 575 39.17 17.07 -7.30
CA ARG A 575 39.53 16.12 -6.23
C ARG A 575 38.77 14.79 -6.30
N TYR A 576 37.50 14.79 -6.73
CA TYR A 576 36.71 13.56 -6.86
C TYR A 576 37.17 12.69 -8.03
N TYR A 577 37.67 13.30 -9.10
CA TYR A 577 38.24 12.56 -10.23
C TYR A 577 39.64 12.05 -9.91
N ALA A 578 40.44 12.85 -9.17
CA ALA A 578 41.77 12.47 -8.73
C ALA A 578 41.75 11.26 -7.77
N THR A 579 40.79 11.21 -6.83
CA THR A 579 40.62 10.05 -5.94
C THR A 579 40.25 8.77 -6.70
N GLU A 580 39.54 8.91 -7.82
CA GLU A 580 39.22 7.79 -8.71
C GLU A 580 40.33 7.47 -9.72
N GLY A 581 41.51 8.09 -9.59
CA GLY A 581 42.69 7.86 -10.42
C GLY A 581 42.58 8.36 -11.86
N CYS A 582 41.75 9.37 -12.12
CA CYS A 582 41.72 10.06 -13.41
C CYS A 582 42.94 10.96 -13.57
N LYS A 583 43.49 11.03 -14.79
CA LYS A 583 44.58 11.97 -15.11
C LYS A 583 43.99 13.33 -15.49
N LEU A 584 44.22 14.35 -14.67
CA LEU A 584 43.79 15.72 -14.95
C LEU A 584 44.83 16.46 -15.78
N VAL A 585 44.38 17.16 -16.83
CA VAL A 585 45.22 17.97 -17.73
C VAL A 585 44.65 19.39 -17.86
N LYS A 586 45.50 20.37 -18.18
CA LYS A 586 45.11 21.79 -18.13
C LYS A 586 44.46 22.29 -19.42
N THR A 587 44.67 21.60 -20.54
CA THR A 587 44.25 22.08 -21.86
C THR A 587 43.42 21.04 -22.61
N PRO A 588 42.39 21.45 -23.38
CA PRO A 588 41.63 20.56 -24.26
C PRO A 588 42.51 19.77 -25.23
N ALA A 589 43.57 20.41 -25.76
CA ALA A 589 44.50 19.80 -26.70
C ALA A 589 45.24 18.59 -26.11
N GLU A 590 45.57 18.62 -24.82
CA GLU A 590 46.16 17.48 -24.11
C GLU A 590 45.18 16.30 -23.98
N VAL A 591 43.89 16.57 -23.76
CA VAL A 591 42.83 15.54 -23.73
C VAL A 591 42.72 14.87 -25.10
N PHE A 592 42.57 15.66 -26.17
CA PHE A 592 42.46 15.13 -27.54
C PHE A 592 43.70 14.34 -27.97
N LYS A 593 44.89 14.74 -27.52
CA LYS A 593 46.14 14.03 -27.84
C LYS A 593 46.28 12.69 -27.12
N ALA A 594 45.78 12.59 -25.88
CA ALA A 594 45.98 11.41 -25.04
C ALA A 594 44.84 10.37 -25.12
N ALA A 595 43.61 10.79 -25.41
CA ALA A 595 42.44 9.92 -25.40
C ALA A 595 42.28 9.12 -26.71
N ASP A 596 41.78 7.89 -26.62
CA ASP A 596 41.32 7.09 -27.76
C ASP A 596 39.86 7.41 -28.09
N ILE A 597 39.07 7.72 -27.04
CA ILE A 597 37.63 7.97 -27.11
C ILE A 597 37.37 9.35 -26.49
N ILE A 598 36.59 10.20 -27.16
CA ILE A 598 36.12 11.48 -26.61
C ILE A 598 34.65 11.36 -26.25
N CYS A 599 34.33 11.56 -24.97
CA CYS A 599 32.95 11.61 -24.48
C CYS A 599 32.57 13.07 -24.21
N LYS A 600 31.53 13.54 -24.90
CA LYS A 600 30.98 14.89 -24.78
C LYS A 600 29.47 14.84 -24.63
N ILE A 601 28.90 15.88 -24.02
CA ILE A 601 27.45 16.06 -23.98
C ILE A 601 27.03 16.83 -25.23
N ASN A 602 27.60 18.01 -25.43
CA ASN A 602 27.21 18.86 -26.54
C ASN A 602 27.83 18.38 -27.84
N THR A 603 27.16 18.73 -28.95
CA THR A 603 27.68 18.45 -30.27
C THR A 603 29.03 19.12 -30.51
N LEU A 604 29.76 18.65 -31.52
CA LEU A 604 31.13 19.07 -31.78
C LEU A 604 31.19 20.48 -32.36
N THR A 605 32.04 21.32 -31.75
CA THR A 605 32.41 22.62 -32.30
C THR A 605 33.44 22.48 -33.41
N GLU A 606 33.66 23.52 -34.21
CA GLU A 606 34.71 23.52 -35.24
C GLU A 606 36.10 23.23 -34.65
N ASP A 607 36.39 23.72 -33.44
CA ASP A 607 37.67 23.52 -32.78
C ASP A 607 37.83 22.10 -32.23
N ASP A 608 36.73 21.48 -31.77
CA ASP A 608 36.71 20.05 -31.46
C ASP A 608 37.04 19.24 -32.72
N ILE A 609 36.37 19.56 -33.84
CA ILE A 609 36.57 18.89 -35.12
C ILE A 609 38.01 19.01 -35.57
N LYS A 610 38.66 20.19 -35.45
CA LYS A 610 40.08 20.40 -35.79
C LYS A 610 41.02 19.59 -34.89
N SER A 611 40.67 19.39 -33.63
CA SER A 611 41.51 18.70 -32.64
C SER A 611 41.42 17.17 -32.69
N LEU A 612 40.34 16.60 -33.23
CA LEU A 612 40.17 15.16 -33.41
C LEU A 612 41.24 14.55 -34.34
N ARG A 613 41.67 13.33 -34.04
CA ARG A 613 42.69 12.58 -34.79
C ARG A 613 42.06 11.43 -35.57
N LYS A 614 42.70 11.03 -36.68
CA LYS A 614 42.27 9.86 -37.45
C LYS A 614 42.27 8.62 -36.56
N GLY A 615 41.18 7.84 -36.60
CA GLY A 615 41.00 6.63 -35.80
C GLY A 615 40.45 6.85 -34.37
N GLN A 616 40.27 8.10 -33.91
CA GLN A 616 39.58 8.35 -32.65
C GLN A 616 38.09 8.02 -32.73
N ILE A 617 37.53 7.64 -31.59
CA ILE A 617 36.08 7.45 -31.39
C ILE A 617 35.52 8.68 -30.69
N VAL A 618 34.37 9.17 -31.10
CA VAL A 618 33.66 10.26 -30.41
C VAL A 618 32.23 9.84 -30.10
N VAL A 619 31.84 9.99 -28.84
CA VAL A 619 30.51 9.62 -28.33
C VAL A 619 29.84 10.88 -27.79
N THR A 620 28.79 11.36 -28.46
CA THR A 620 28.10 12.61 -28.10
C THR A 620 26.74 12.73 -28.79
N TYR A 621 26.02 13.83 -28.59
CA TYR A 621 24.86 14.19 -29.41
C TYR A 621 25.32 14.78 -30.75
N LEU A 622 24.95 14.15 -31.88
CA LEU A 622 25.29 14.65 -33.22
C LEU A 622 24.06 15.13 -34.00
N TRP A 623 22.85 14.67 -33.63
CA TRP A 623 21.61 14.97 -34.35
C TRP A 623 21.75 14.69 -35.86
N PRO A 624 22.10 13.45 -36.24
CA PRO A 624 22.59 13.11 -37.58
C PRO A 624 21.57 13.42 -38.70
N ALA A 625 20.28 13.39 -38.38
CA ALA A 625 19.21 13.79 -39.30
C ALA A 625 19.25 15.27 -39.68
N PHE A 626 19.71 16.14 -38.78
CA PHE A 626 19.76 17.58 -38.98
C PHE A 626 21.16 18.09 -39.40
N ASN A 627 22.21 17.30 -39.15
CA ASN A 627 23.60 17.70 -39.39
C ASN A 627 24.36 16.77 -40.37
N PRO A 628 23.89 16.58 -41.61
CA PRO A 628 24.55 15.69 -42.57
C PRO A 628 25.97 16.14 -42.95
N GLU A 629 26.23 17.45 -43.01
CA GLU A 629 27.55 18.01 -43.34
C GLU A 629 28.58 17.76 -42.23
N LEU A 630 28.15 17.74 -40.96
CA LEU A 630 29.00 17.36 -39.84
C LEU A 630 29.47 15.90 -39.99
N LEU A 631 28.55 14.99 -40.34
CA LEU A 631 28.89 13.58 -40.54
C LEU A 631 29.89 13.39 -41.69
N LYS A 632 29.71 14.10 -42.82
CA LYS A 632 30.66 14.07 -43.94
C LYS A 632 32.04 14.54 -43.51
N THR A 633 32.11 15.60 -42.71
CA THR A 633 33.37 16.16 -42.19
C THR A 633 34.09 15.17 -41.27
N LEU A 634 33.36 14.53 -40.35
CA LEU A 634 33.91 13.51 -39.44
C LEU A 634 34.37 12.26 -40.19
N ALA A 635 33.60 11.83 -41.19
CA ALA A 635 33.97 10.74 -42.08
C ALA A 635 35.25 11.07 -42.85
N ALA A 636 35.35 12.23 -43.49
CA ALA A 636 36.56 12.65 -44.22
C ALA A 636 37.81 12.69 -43.32
N LYS A 637 37.64 13.03 -42.04
CA LYS A 637 38.72 13.02 -41.04
C LYS A 637 39.12 11.60 -40.56
N GLY A 638 38.33 10.60 -40.90
CA GLY A 638 38.54 9.20 -40.50
C GLY A 638 38.27 8.96 -39.01
N VAL A 639 37.31 9.69 -38.43
CA VAL A 639 36.84 9.54 -37.05
C VAL A 639 35.63 8.59 -37.02
N THR A 640 35.54 7.75 -35.99
CA THR A 640 34.33 6.96 -35.71
C THR A 640 33.41 7.74 -34.79
N ALA A 641 32.31 8.26 -35.33
CA ALA A 641 31.36 9.09 -34.59
C ALA A 641 30.13 8.28 -34.17
N MET A 642 29.78 8.34 -32.89
CA MET A 642 28.66 7.63 -32.27
C MET A 642 27.68 8.62 -31.65
N SER A 643 26.44 8.63 -32.13
CA SER A 643 25.40 9.58 -31.73
C SER A 643 24.44 8.98 -30.70
N VAL A 644 24.48 9.48 -29.47
CA VAL A 644 23.67 8.91 -28.38
C VAL A 644 22.19 9.30 -28.45
N ASP A 645 21.84 10.30 -29.25
CA ASP A 645 20.45 10.61 -29.67
C ASP A 645 19.90 9.63 -30.72
N ALA A 646 20.75 8.80 -31.34
CA ALA A 646 20.34 7.79 -32.32
C ALA A 646 20.16 6.39 -31.70
N VAL A 647 20.12 6.30 -30.37
CA VAL A 647 19.81 5.04 -29.66
C VAL A 647 18.42 4.54 -30.08
N PRO A 648 18.29 3.30 -30.58
CA PRO A 648 17.00 2.78 -31.02
C PRO A 648 16.07 2.54 -29.82
N ARG A 649 14.77 2.85 -29.97
CA ARG A 649 13.76 2.62 -28.93
C ARG A 649 13.25 1.17 -28.93
N ILE A 650 14.15 0.24 -28.65
CA ILE A 650 13.87 -1.19 -28.47
C ILE A 650 14.11 -1.59 -27.02
N THR A 651 13.45 -2.65 -26.54
CA THR A 651 13.48 -3.06 -25.12
C THR A 651 14.90 -3.20 -24.56
N ARG A 652 15.83 -3.78 -25.33
CA ARG A 652 17.23 -3.99 -24.89
C ARG A 652 18.06 -2.71 -24.81
N ALA A 653 17.66 -1.65 -25.52
CA ALA A 653 18.41 -0.39 -25.62
C ALA A 653 17.89 0.70 -24.65
N GLN A 654 16.82 0.45 -23.91
CA GLN A 654 16.19 1.46 -23.03
C GLN A 654 17.14 2.07 -22.00
N LYS A 655 18.09 1.28 -21.46
CA LYS A 655 19.09 1.76 -20.48
C LYS A 655 20.14 2.70 -21.09
N LEU A 656 20.25 2.73 -22.41
CA LEU A 656 21.20 3.56 -23.15
C LEU A 656 20.55 4.88 -23.58
N ASP A 657 19.22 4.98 -23.58
CA ASP A 657 18.46 6.12 -24.10
C ASP A 657 18.64 7.37 -23.22
N THR A 658 19.58 8.23 -23.62
CA THR A 658 19.88 9.48 -22.91
C THR A 658 18.76 10.51 -23.06
N LEU A 659 17.99 10.46 -24.14
CA LEU A 659 16.87 11.38 -24.37
C LEU A 659 15.76 11.12 -23.37
N SER A 660 15.47 9.85 -23.08
CA SER A 660 14.50 9.49 -22.03
C SER A 660 14.95 9.94 -20.64
N SER A 661 16.23 9.74 -20.28
CA SER A 661 16.78 10.24 -19.01
C SER A 661 16.66 11.76 -18.88
N MET A 662 17.04 12.51 -19.92
CA MET A 662 16.95 13.97 -19.91
C MET A 662 15.50 14.47 -19.95
N ALA A 663 14.61 13.79 -20.69
CA ALA A 663 13.19 14.13 -20.74
C ALA A 663 12.50 13.94 -19.39
N ASN A 664 12.80 12.85 -18.68
CA ASN A 664 12.27 12.61 -17.33
C ASN A 664 12.66 13.75 -16.38
N MET A 665 13.94 14.12 -16.36
CA MET A 665 14.44 15.26 -15.58
C MET A 665 13.82 16.59 -16.02
N GLY A 666 13.67 16.80 -17.33
CA GLY A 666 13.04 17.99 -17.89
C GLY A 666 11.61 18.15 -17.41
N GLY A 667 10.82 17.07 -17.39
CA GLY A 667 9.46 17.06 -16.85
C GLY A 667 9.38 17.43 -15.37
N TYR A 668 10.26 16.85 -14.54
CA TYR A 668 10.36 17.19 -13.13
C TYR A 668 10.72 18.68 -12.94
N LYS A 669 11.79 19.13 -13.60
CA LYS A 669 12.29 20.50 -13.48
C LYS A 669 11.30 21.53 -14.00
N ALA A 670 10.52 21.19 -15.03
CA ALA A 670 9.46 22.04 -15.55
C ALA A 670 8.46 22.44 -14.46
N ILE A 671 8.03 21.48 -13.64
CA ILE A 671 7.09 21.73 -12.55
C ILE A 671 7.75 22.55 -11.42
N ILE A 672 9.00 22.26 -11.09
CA ILE A 672 9.74 23.02 -10.08
C ILE A 672 9.91 24.48 -10.51
N GLU A 673 10.30 24.73 -11.76
CA GLU A 673 10.40 26.10 -12.31
C GLU A 673 9.02 26.77 -12.38
N ALA A 674 7.99 26.04 -12.80
CA ALA A 674 6.64 26.57 -12.85
C ALA A 674 6.17 27.06 -11.47
N PHE A 675 6.33 26.25 -10.42
CA PHE A 675 5.93 26.65 -9.07
C PHE A 675 6.90 27.60 -8.37
N HIS A 676 8.14 27.70 -8.84
CA HIS A 676 9.05 28.77 -8.41
C HIS A 676 8.57 30.15 -8.91
N LEU A 677 8.06 30.19 -10.15
CA LEU A 677 7.59 31.42 -10.79
C LEU A 677 6.11 31.74 -10.47
N LEU A 678 5.31 30.74 -10.12
CA LEU A 678 3.89 30.91 -9.81
C LEU A 678 3.70 31.64 -8.47
N PRO A 679 2.98 32.78 -8.41
CA PRO A 679 2.75 33.51 -7.17
C PRO A 679 1.59 32.92 -6.34
N ARG A 680 1.45 31.58 -6.31
CA ARG A 680 0.38 30.83 -5.62
C ARG A 680 0.90 29.50 -5.08
N PHE A 681 0.22 28.96 -4.08
CA PHE A 681 0.51 27.61 -3.59
C PHE A 681 0.13 26.54 -4.61
N SER A 682 0.97 25.51 -4.75
CA SER A 682 0.65 24.34 -5.60
C SER A 682 -0.50 23.51 -5.03
N LYS A 683 -0.57 23.39 -3.70
CA LYS A 683 -1.50 22.53 -2.95
C LYS A 683 -2.61 23.32 -2.28
N PRO A 684 -3.77 22.70 -1.98
CA PRO A 684 -4.81 23.37 -1.24
C PRO A 684 -4.35 23.56 0.21
N LEU A 685 -4.70 24.69 0.80
CA LEU A 685 -4.38 25.02 2.19
C LEU A 685 -5.60 25.63 2.87
N THR A 686 -5.93 25.14 4.06
CA THR A 686 -6.90 25.78 4.94
C THR A 686 -6.14 26.48 6.05
N THR A 687 -6.31 27.80 6.15
CA THR A 687 -5.69 28.64 7.17
C THR A 687 -6.76 29.39 7.96
N ALA A 688 -6.38 30.05 9.05
CA ALA A 688 -7.26 30.95 9.78
C ALA A 688 -7.79 32.11 8.90
N ALA A 689 -7.05 32.49 7.85
CA ALA A 689 -7.44 33.53 6.89
C ALA A 689 -8.32 33.03 5.75
N GLY A 690 -8.69 31.73 5.74
CA GLY A 690 -9.53 31.12 4.72
C GLY A 690 -8.86 29.95 3.98
N ALA A 691 -9.61 29.36 3.06
CA ALA A 691 -9.17 28.26 2.22
C ALA A 691 -8.61 28.78 0.89
N VAL A 692 -7.42 28.30 0.53
CA VAL A 692 -6.77 28.55 -0.76
C VAL A 692 -6.88 27.27 -1.60
N PRO A 693 -7.42 27.33 -2.83
CA PRO A 693 -7.52 26.17 -3.70
C PRO A 693 -6.15 25.73 -4.20
N ALA A 694 -6.05 24.48 -4.64
CA ALA A 694 -4.85 23.96 -5.30
C ALA A 694 -4.64 24.64 -6.66
N ALA A 695 -3.38 24.76 -7.08
CA ALA A 695 -3.06 25.19 -8.44
C ALA A 695 -3.54 24.13 -9.46
N ARG A 696 -4.00 24.62 -10.61
CA ARG A 696 -4.42 23.77 -11.74
C ARG A 696 -3.29 23.71 -12.77
N VAL A 697 -2.85 22.50 -13.09
CA VAL A 697 -1.74 22.25 -14.02
C VAL A 697 -2.27 21.48 -15.22
N PHE A 698 -2.11 22.03 -16.41
CA PHE A 698 -2.46 21.37 -17.67
C PHE A 698 -1.21 20.93 -18.43
N ILE A 699 -1.14 19.64 -18.77
CA ILE A 699 0.03 19.03 -19.41
C ILE A 699 -0.34 18.54 -20.80
N ILE A 700 0.35 19.06 -21.81
CA ILE A 700 0.17 18.71 -23.23
C ILE A 700 1.30 17.78 -23.65
N GLY A 701 0.93 16.54 -23.98
CA GLY A 701 1.82 15.42 -24.25
C GLY A 701 2.14 14.64 -22.98
N ALA A 702 1.87 13.33 -23.00
CA ALA A 702 2.17 12.38 -21.92
C ALA A 702 3.24 11.37 -22.38
N GLY A 703 4.33 11.89 -22.94
CA GLY A 703 5.59 11.15 -23.09
C GLY A 703 6.35 11.05 -21.77
N VAL A 704 7.63 10.70 -21.81
CA VAL A 704 8.47 10.57 -20.59
C VAL A 704 8.52 11.88 -19.79
N ALA A 705 8.71 13.02 -20.46
CA ALA A 705 8.68 14.34 -19.81
C ALA A 705 7.29 14.68 -19.25
N GLY A 706 6.23 14.42 -20.03
CA GLY A 706 4.86 14.67 -19.62
C GLY A 706 4.44 13.87 -18.39
N LEU A 707 4.71 12.58 -18.36
CA LEU A 707 4.41 11.72 -17.20
C LEU A 707 5.24 12.10 -15.97
N SER A 708 6.51 12.48 -16.15
CA SER A 708 7.33 13.02 -15.06
C SER A 708 6.74 14.32 -14.50
N ALA A 709 6.26 15.22 -15.36
CA ALA A 709 5.57 16.44 -14.96
C ALA A 709 4.24 16.13 -14.25
N VAL A 710 3.46 15.14 -14.72
CA VAL A 710 2.22 14.69 -14.06
C VAL A 710 2.51 14.22 -12.63
N GLY A 711 3.46 13.29 -12.47
CA GLY A 711 3.82 12.76 -11.15
C GLY A 711 4.35 13.82 -10.20
N THR A 712 5.16 14.74 -10.70
CA THR A 712 5.73 15.84 -9.90
C THR A 712 4.66 16.85 -9.47
N ALA A 713 3.76 17.25 -10.37
CA ALA A 713 2.69 18.18 -10.02
C ALA A 713 1.68 17.57 -9.03
N ARG A 714 1.35 16.28 -9.20
CA ARG A 714 0.46 15.55 -8.27
C ARG A 714 1.07 15.39 -6.89
N SER A 715 2.35 15.04 -6.78
CA SER A 715 3.03 14.90 -5.48
C SER A 715 3.12 16.23 -4.72
N LEU A 716 3.18 17.36 -5.46
CA LEU A 716 3.12 18.71 -4.90
C LEU A 716 1.70 19.19 -4.59
N GLY A 717 0.68 18.31 -4.71
CA GLY A 717 -0.70 18.57 -4.30
C GLY A 717 -1.54 19.35 -5.30
N ALA A 718 -1.06 19.54 -6.54
CA ALA A 718 -1.80 20.24 -7.58
C ALA A 718 -2.90 19.38 -8.19
N VAL A 719 -3.91 20.03 -8.79
CA VAL A 719 -4.89 19.38 -9.64
C VAL A 719 -4.31 19.32 -11.04
N VAL A 720 -4.15 18.12 -11.59
CA VAL A 720 -3.46 17.91 -12.87
C VAL A 720 -4.42 17.35 -13.88
N VAL A 721 -4.47 18.00 -15.04
CA VAL A 721 -5.15 17.53 -16.24
C VAL A 721 -4.09 17.30 -17.30
N ALA A 722 -4.12 16.19 -18.02
CA ALA A 722 -3.20 15.93 -19.11
C ALA A 722 -3.93 15.47 -20.37
N ASN A 723 -3.34 15.76 -21.53
CA ASN A 723 -3.82 15.28 -22.82
C ASN A 723 -2.67 14.73 -23.65
N ASP A 724 -2.93 13.67 -24.41
CA ASP A 724 -2.07 13.15 -25.46
C ASP A 724 -2.94 12.62 -26.60
N THR A 725 -2.41 12.63 -27.82
CA THR A 725 -3.08 12.07 -29.01
C THR A 725 -3.18 10.54 -29.00
N ARG A 726 -2.36 9.86 -28.19
CA ARG A 726 -2.30 8.41 -28.10
C ARG A 726 -3.26 7.92 -27.02
N SER A 727 -4.14 6.98 -27.33
CA SER A 727 -5.10 6.47 -26.33
C SER A 727 -4.42 5.63 -25.23
N VAL A 728 -3.31 4.96 -25.55
CA VAL A 728 -2.58 4.08 -24.62
C VAL A 728 -1.99 4.77 -23.39
N VAL A 729 -1.80 6.09 -23.42
CA VAL A 729 -1.25 6.83 -22.28
C VAL A 729 -2.32 7.33 -21.32
N LYS A 730 -3.61 7.17 -21.66
CA LYS A 730 -4.71 7.53 -20.78
C LYS A 730 -4.62 6.80 -19.44
N GLU A 731 -4.49 5.47 -19.48
CA GLU A 731 -4.36 4.64 -18.27
C GLU A 731 -3.13 5.02 -17.44
N GLN A 732 -2.03 5.42 -18.11
CA GLN A 732 -0.82 5.88 -17.44
C GLN A 732 -1.05 7.20 -16.69
N VAL A 733 -1.75 8.16 -17.29
CA VAL A 733 -2.10 9.44 -16.64
C VAL A 733 -3.06 9.21 -15.47
N GLU A 734 -4.10 8.40 -15.66
CA GLU A 734 -5.13 8.13 -14.65
C GLU A 734 -4.58 7.32 -13.45
N SER A 735 -3.68 6.35 -13.69
CA SER A 735 -3.02 5.61 -12.61
C SER A 735 -2.10 6.48 -11.74
N MET A 736 -1.59 7.60 -12.28
CA MET A 736 -0.86 8.61 -11.52
C MET A 736 -1.78 9.62 -10.79
N GLY A 737 -3.10 9.41 -10.87
CA GLY A 737 -4.11 10.21 -10.19
C GLY A 737 -4.38 11.58 -10.83
N ALA A 738 -4.05 11.75 -12.11
CA ALA A 738 -4.39 12.93 -12.90
C ALA A 738 -5.58 12.67 -13.83
N GLU A 739 -6.29 13.72 -14.23
CA GLU A 739 -7.41 13.62 -15.17
C GLU A 739 -6.88 13.60 -16.61
N PHE A 740 -7.34 12.63 -17.42
CA PHE A 740 -7.03 12.62 -18.86
C PHE A 740 -8.13 13.34 -19.64
N ALA A 741 -7.80 14.48 -20.24
CA ALA A 741 -8.73 15.25 -21.07
C ALA A 741 -8.79 14.66 -22.48
N GLU A 742 -9.91 14.04 -22.86
CA GLU A 742 -10.11 13.49 -24.20
C GLU A 742 -10.54 14.56 -25.21
N VAL A 743 -10.03 14.45 -26.44
CA VAL A 743 -10.53 15.26 -27.56
C VAL A 743 -11.88 14.68 -28.00
N PRO A 744 -12.93 15.51 -28.21
CA PRO A 744 -14.27 15.03 -28.57
C PRO A 744 -14.37 14.23 -29.87
N VAL A 745 -13.34 14.27 -30.72
CA VAL A 745 -13.23 13.55 -31.99
C VAL A 745 -12.42 12.27 -31.76
N LYS A 746 -13.02 11.11 -32.03
CA LYS A 746 -12.35 9.81 -31.89
C LYS A 746 -11.47 9.52 -33.10
N GLU A 747 -10.19 9.83 -32.98
CA GLU A 747 -9.15 9.45 -33.95
C GLU A 747 -7.94 8.89 -33.19
N GLU A 748 -7.44 7.72 -33.60
CA GLU A 748 -6.28 7.10 -32.95
C GLU A 748 -4.99 7.76 -33.42
N GLY A 749 -4.29 8.44 -32.52
CA GLY A 749 -3.04 9.16 -32.80
C GLY A 749 -1.76 8.33 -32.65
N ALA A 750 -1.85 7.05 -32.29
CA ALA A 750 -0.71 6.16 -32.22
C ALA A 750 -0.02 6.02 -33.60
N GLY A 751 1.21 6.49 -33.67
CA GLY A 751 2.17 6.19 -34.73
C GLY A 751 3.12 5.06 -34.30
N SER A 752 4.14 4.85 -35.10
CA SER A 752 5.15 3.81 -34.87
C SER A 752 6.14 4.13 -33.76
N GLY A 753 6.70 3.09 -33.14
CA GLY A 753 7.79 3.25 -32.16
C GLY A 753 7.36 4.07 -30.93
N GLY A 754 6.05 4.14 -30.66
CA GLY A 754 5.47 4.92 -29.57
C GLY A 754 5.29 6.41 -29.85
N TYR A 755 5.59 6.92 -31.05
CA TYR A 755 5.40 8.33 -31.40
C TYR A 755 3.98 8.64 -31.87
N ALA A 756 3.57 9.90 -31.78
CA ALA A 756 2.32 10.38 -32.36
C ALA A 756 2.45 10.56 -33.89
N LYS A 757 1.37 10.30 -34.63
CA LYS A 757 1.26 10.69 -36.05
C LYS A 757 0.59 12.07 -36.19
N VAL A 758 0.63 12.63 -37.40
CA VAL A 758 -0.13 13.85 -37.70
C VAL A 758 -1.62 13.51 -37.77
N MET A 759 -2.45 14.28 -37.03
CA MET A 759 -3.89 14.09 -36.92
C MET A 759 -4.65 14.85 -38.03
N SER A 760 -5.91 14.48 -38.28
CA SER A 760 -6.79 15.20 -39.22
C SER A 760 -7.03 16.66 -38.81
N ASP A 761 -7.41 17.51 -39.78
CA ASP A 761 -7.72 18.92 -39.51
C ASP A 761 -8.93 19.08 -38.58
N GLU A 762 -9.90 18.18 -38.66
CA GLU A 762 -11.07 18.12 -37.76
C GLU A 762 -10.63 17.83 -36.32
N PHE A 763 -9.76 16.84 -36.11
CA PHE A 763 -9.20 16.54 -34.79
C PHE A 763 -8.39 17.71 -34.25
N ARG A 764 -7.56 18.35 -35.09
CA ARG A 764 -6.77 19.52 -34.70
C ARG A 764 -7.64 20.68 -34.26
N GLN A 765 -8.74 20.97 -34.96
CA GLN A 765 -9.68 22.02 -34.54
C GLN A 765 -10.31 21.71 -33.17
N ALA A 766 -10.76 20.48 -32.96
CA ALA A 766 -11.33 20.06 -31.67
C ALA A 766 -10.30 20.08 -30.54
N GLN A 767 -9.07 19.67 -30.82
CA GLN A 767 -7.94 19.72 -29.89
C GLN A 767 -7.61 21.16 -29.49
N MET A 768 -7.55 22.09 -30.44
CA MET A 768 -7.29 23.51 -30.15
C MET A 768 -8.41 24.15 -29.33
N GLN A 769 -9.67 23.79 -29.56
CA GLN A 769 -10.80 24.25 -28.73
C GLN A 769 -10.69 23.72 -27.29
N LEU A 770 -10.32 22.46 -27.11
CA LEU A 770 -10.07 21.87 -25.79
C LEU A 770 -8.92 22.60 -25.09
N TYR A 771 -7.81 22.86 -25.79
CA TYR A 771 -6.64 23.52 -25.23
C TYR A 771 -6.95 24.97 -24.85
N ALA A 772 -7.69 25.73 -25.66
CA ALA A 772 -8.15 27.06 -25.28
C ALA A 772 -8.90 27.06 -23.94
N LYS A 773 -9.83 26.11 -23.77
CA LYS A 773 -10.63 26.00 -22.55
C LYS A 773 -9.78 25.62 -21.34
N LEU A 774 -8.92 24.62 -21.47
CA LEU A 774 -8.09 24.12 -20.36
C LEU A 774 -6.99 25.12 -19.98
N SER A 775 -6.36 25.76 -20.96
CA SER A 775 -5.34 26.79 -20.71
C SER A 775 -5.92 27.97 -19.95
N ALA A 776 -7.10 28.48 -20.32
CA ALA A 776 -7.75 29.59 -19.63
C ALA A 776 -8.03 29.30 -18.13
N ASP A 777 -8.31 28.04 -17.79
CA ASP A 777 -8.64 27.59 -16.43
C ASP A 777 -7.40 27.13 -15.62
N SER A 778 -6.23 27.05 -16.26
CA SER A 778 -4.99 26.55 -15.65
C SER A 778 -4.12 27.69 -15.10
N ASP A 779 -3.44 27.43 -13.97
CA ASP A 779 -2.40 28.29 -13.44
C ASP A 779 -1.03 27.98 -14.05
N VAL A 780 -0.82 26.73 -14.43
CA VAL A 780 0.40 26.25 -15.09
C VAL A 780 0.04 25.44 -16.33
N VAL A 781 0.72 25.69 -17.45
CA VAL A 781 0.65 24.84 -18.65
C VAL A 781 2.05 24.32 -18.97
N VAL A 782 2.20 23.01 -19.09
CA VAL A 782 3.46 22.38 -19.54
C VAL A 782 3.24 21.74 -20.89
N THR A 783 4.08 22.08 -21.86
CA THR A 783 3.99 21.52 -23.22
C THR A 783 5.22 20.68 -23.54
N THR A 784 4.98 19.48 -24.08
CA THR A 784 6.03 18.47 -24.33
C THR A 784 5.91 17.82 -25.71
N ALA A 785 5.03 18.35 -26.58
CA ALA A 785 4.71 17.73 -27.85
C ALA A 785 5.86 17.95 -28.85
N GLN A 786 6.57 16.87 -29.17
CA GLN A 786 7.63 16.87 -30.17
C GLN A 786 7.46 15.70 -31.13
N ILE A 787 7.73 15.95 -32.41
CA ILE A 787 7.76 14.91 -33.46
C ILE A 787 9.18 14.88 -34.02
N PRO A 788 9.89 13.72 -33.93
CA PRO A 788 11.25 13.62 -34.44
C PRO A 788 11.35 14.06 -35.91
N GLY A 789 12.37 14.87 -36.22
CA GLY A 789 12.62 15.33 -37.59
C GLY A 789 11.70 16.46 -38.08
N LYS A 790 10.78 16.95 -37.26
CA LYS A 790 9.84 18.05 -37.62
C LYS A 790 9.90 19.18 -36.59
N PRO A 791 9.52 20.42 -36.99
CA PRO A 791 9.28 21.49 -36.03
C PRO A 791 8.20 21.10 -35.00
N ALA A 792 8.29 21.66 -33.80
CA ALA A 792 7.29 21.47 -32.77
C ALA A 792 5.92 22.00 -33.26
N PRO A 793 4.82 21.25 -33.06
CA PRO A 793 3.49 21.73 -33.44
C PRO A 793 3.09 22.91 -32.56
N LEU A 794 2.52 23.95 -33.16
CA LEU A 794 1.94 25.07 -32.43
C LEU A 794 0.59 24.64 -31.83
N LEU A 795 0.53 24.56 -30.50
CA LEU A 795 -0.62 24.05 -29.74
C LEU A 795 -1.22 25.10 -28.80
N ILE A 796 -0.44 26.12 -28.43
CA ILE A 796 -0.89 27.25 -27.60
C ILE A 796 -0.69 28.55 -28.40
N THR A 797 -1.78 29.20 -28.78
CA THR A 797 -1.74 30.48 -29.52
C THR A 797 -1.60 31.68 -28.60
N LYS A 798 -1.22 32.84 -29.14
CA LYS A 798 -1.15 34.10 -28.38
C LYS A 798 -2.46 34.44 -27.67
N GLU A 799 -3.61 34.17 -28.29
CA GLU A 799 -4.93 34.39 -27.71
C GLU A 799 -5.18 33.46 -26.52
N MET A 800 -4.75 32.19 -26.60
CA MET A 800 -4.87 31.25 -25.48
C MET A 800 -4.02 31.72 -24.29
N VAL A 801 -2.78 32.19 -24.52
CA VAL A 801 -1.93 32.74 -23.45
C VAL A 801 -2.60 33.95 -22.79
N ARG A 802 -3.14 34.88 -23.59
CA ARG A 802 -3.84 36.07 -23.10
C ARG A 802 -5.15 35.77 -22.37
N SER A 803 -5.73 34.58 -22.57
CA SER A 803 -6.92 34.13 -21.83
C SER A 803 -6.61 33.56 -20.44
N MET A 804 -5.34 33.26 -20.15
CA MET A 804 -4.92 32.76 -18.84
C MET A 804 -4.94 33.87 -17.79
N ARG A 805 -4.96 33.49 -16.51
CA ARG A 805 -4.89 34.45 -15.40
C ARG A 805 -3.51 35.12 -15.36
N PRO A 806 -3.41 36.44 -15.10
CA PRO A 806 -2.12 37.07 -14.84
C PRO A 806 -1.37 36.38 -13.68
N GLY A 807 -0.06 36.20 -13.85
CA GLY A 807 0.79 35.43 -12.95
C GLY A 807 0.85 33.93 -13.24
N SER A 808 0.07 33.43 -14.20
CA SER A 808 0.19 32.02 -14.65
C SER A 808 1.54 31.77 -15.34
N VAL A 809 1.91 30.49 -15.46
CA VAL A 809 3.20 30.08 -16.02
C VAL A 809 3.02 29.05 -17.13
N ILE A 810 3.70 29.25 -18.25
CA ILE A 810 3.83 28.26 -19.33
C ILE A 810 5.27 27.77 -19.34
N VAL A 811 5.47 26.45 -19.35
CA VAL A 811 6.78 25.84 -19.56
C VAL A 811 6.77 25.04 -20.85
N ASP A 812 7.59 25.46 -21.81
CA ASP A 812 7.64 24.90 -23.15
C ASP A 812 8.89 24.05 -23.34
N LEU A 813 8.75 22.74 -23.15
CA LEU A 813 9.84 21.78 -23.32
C LEU A 813 10.16 21.49 -24.80
N ALA A 814 9.41 22.07 -25.73
CA ALA A 814 9.64 21.95 -27.16
C ALA A 814 10.36 23.16 -27.77
N ALA A 815 10.84 24.11 -26.94
CA ALA A 815 11.52 25.32 -27.38
C ALA A 815 12.73 25.08 -28.30
N GLN A 816 13.42 23.94 -28.16
CA GLN A 816 14.53 23.58 -29.04
C GLN A 816 14.13 23.47 -30.52
N GLN A 817 12.88 23.06 -30.79
CA GLN A 817 12.33 22.81 -32.13
C GLN A 817 11.29 23.87 -32.54
N GLY A 818 11.32 25.05 -31.92
CA GLY A 818 10.42 26.18 -32.20
C GLY A 818 9.35 26.43 -31.13
N GLY A 819 9.12 25.48 -30.22
CA GLY A 819 8.13 25.61 -29.14
C GLY A 819 6.72 25.17 -29.54
N ASN A 820 5.95 24.73 -28.55
CA ASN A 820 4.51 24.49 -28.70
C ASN A 820 3.67 25.75 -28.46
N CYS A 821 4.25 26.80 -27.85
CA CYS A 821 3.60 28.08 -27.59
C CYS A 821 4.12 29.18 -28.52
N GLU A 822 3.20 29.97 -29.08
CA GLU A 822 3.52 31.03 -30.07
C GLU A 822 4.45 32.12 -29.51
N LEU A 823 4.36 32.36 -28.21
CA LEU A 823 5.17 33.36 -27.50
C LEU A 823 6.50 32.81 -26.97
N THR A 824 6.80 31.53 -27.20
CA THR A 824 8.04 30.91 -26.73
C THR A 824 9.25 31.57 -27.37
N GLN A 825 10.15 32.06 -26.54
CA GLN A 825 11.47 32.52 -26.94
C GLN A 825 12.50 31.49 -26.49
N LYS A 826 13.20 30.87 -27.45
CA LYS A 826 14.19 29.85 -27.16
C LYS A 826 15.27 30.37 -26.19
N ASP A 827 15.54 29.57 -25.17
CA ASP A 827 16.55 29.79 -24.11
C ASP A 827 16.32 31.08 -23.30
N LYS A 828 15.04 31.47 -23.16
CA LYS A 828 14.64 32.64 -22.38
C LYS A 828 13.39 32.36 -21.55
N THR A 829 13.34 32.99 -20.39
CA THR A 829 12.10 33.18 -19.62
C THR A 829 11.57 34.58 -19.91
N PHE A 830 10.36 34.66 -20.49
CA PHE A 830 9.75 35.89 -20.95
C PHE A 830 8.43 36.14 -20.23
N LEU A 831 8.29 37.29 -19.58
CA LEU A 831 7.01 37.77 -19.05
C LEU A 831 6.31 38.56 -20.15
N ASP A 832 5.18 38.05 -20.65
CA ASP A 832 4.39 38.76 -21.65
C ASP A 832 3.67 39.96 -21.00
N PRO A 833 3.96 41.21 -21.40
CA PRO A 833 3.44 42.39 -20.73
C PRO A 833 1.93 42.58 -20.94
N GLU A 834 1.36 41.96 -21.98
CA GLU A 834 -0.06 42.09 -22.28
C GLU A 834 -0.92 41.12 -21.46
N SER A 835 -0.49 39.86 -21.31
CA SER A 835 -1.21 38.84 -20.53
C SER A 835 -0.82 38.75 -19.06
N GLY A 836 0.40 39.19 -18.72
CA GLY A 836 1.01 38.96 -17.42
C GLY A 836 1.39 37.50 -17.15
N VAL A 837 1.47 36.66 -18.18
CA VAL A 837 1.87 35.25 -18.10
C VAL A 837 3.38 35.12 -18.32
N THR A 838 4.05 34.29 -17.52
CA THR A 838 5.47 33.99 -17.70
C THR A 838 5.63 32.75 -18.58
N ILE A 839 6.39 32.85 -19.67
CA ILE A 839 6.70 31.75 -20.60
C ILE A 839 8.17 31.36 -20.44
N VAL A 840 8.41 30.13 -20.01
CA VAL A 840 9.73 29.51 -19.88
C VAL A 840 10.03 28.71 -21.14
N GLY A 841 10.94 29.23 -21.98
CA GLY A 841 11.35 28.63 -23.24
C GLY A 841 12.74 28.00 -23.21
N GLU A 842 13.20 27.48 -22.06
CA GLU A 842 14.51 26.85 -21.96
C GLU A 842 14.57 25.53 -22.75
N SER A 843 15.49 25.42 -23.71
CA SER A 843 15.60 24.21 -24.54
C SER A 843 16.20 23.01 -23.81
N ASN A 844 16.85 23.22 -22.67
CA ASN A 844 17.52 22.17 -21.90
C ASN A 844 17.39 22.38 -20.38
N LEU A 845 16.21 22.14 -19.81
CA LEU A 845 16.01 22.28 -18.36
C LEU A 845 16.89 21.36 -17.50
N ALA A 846 17.40 20.25 -18.05
CA ALA A 846 18.27 19.33 -17.32
C ALA A 846 19.58 20.01 -16.86
N ARG A 847 20.03 21.07 -17.54
CA ARG A 847 21.20 21.86 -17.14
C ARG A 847 21.05 22.54 -15.77
N PHE A 848 19.81 22.79 -15.32
CA PHE A 848 19.56 23.37 -14.00
C PHE A 848 19.59 22.33 -12.86
N MET A 849 19.85 21.06 -13.20
CA MET A 849 20.10 19.97 -12.24
C MET A 849 21.38 19.22 -12.64
N PRO A 850 22.52 19.92 -12.73
CA PRO A 850 23.67 19.44 -13.49
C PRO A 850 24.33 18.20 -12.88
N ALA A 851 24.37 18.08 -11.55
CA ALA A 851 24.89 16.88 -10.88
C ALA A 851 24.10 15.63 -11.30
N GLN A 852 22.77 15.64 -11.08
CA GLN A 852 21.89 14.52 -11.39
C GLN A 852 21.87 14.20 -12.89
N ALA A 853 21.90 15.22 -13.75
CA ALA A 853 21.88 15.04 -15.19
C ALA A 853 23.17 14.42 -15.70
N SER A 854 24.31 14.84 -15.13
CA SER A 854 25.62 14.26 -15.45
C SER A 854 25.71 12.81 -14.98
N GLU A 855 25.20 12.49 -13.79
CA GLU A 855 25.18 11.12 -13.28
C GLU A 855 24.34 10.19 -14.15
N LEU A 856 23.13 10.60 -14.55
CA LEU A 856 22.28 9.80 -15.43
C LEU A 856 22.89 9.68 -16.83
N PHE A 857 23.36 10.77 -17.42
CA PHE A 857 24.03 10.72 -18.72
C PHE A 857 25.26 9.79 -18.68
N ALA A 858 26.08 9.90 -17.63
CA ALA A 858 27.25 9.05 -17.45
C ALA A 858 26.90 7.58 -17.16
N ALA A 859 25.78 7.31 -16.48
CA ALA A 859 25.26 5.96 -16.29
C ALA A 859 24.79 5.34 -17.62
N ASN A 860 24.06 6.09 -18.44
CA ASN A 860 23.69 5.69 -19.80
C ASN A 860 24.95 5.40 -20.64
N MET A 861 25.99 6.22 -20.53
CA MET A 861 27.29 5.95 -21.17
C MET A 861 27.89 4.64 -20.64
N GLY A 862 27.92 4.45 -19.31
CA GLY A 862 28.39 3.20 -18.72
C GLY A 862 27.66 1.97 -19.26
N HIS A 863 26.34 2.06 -19.50
CA HIS A 863 25.56 1.01 -20.14
C HIS A 863 25.91 0.81 -21.62
N LEU A 864 26.10 1.88 -22.38
CA LEU A 864 26.52 1.81 -23.78
C LEU A 864 27.89 1.14 -23.91
N PHE A 865 28.89 1.57 -23.12
CA PHE A 865 30.22 0.97 -23.15
C PHE A 865 30.19 -0.49 -22.70
N LYS A 866 29.41 -0.82 -21.65
CA LYS A 866 29.22 -2.21 -21.23
C LYS A 866 28.56 -3.07 -22.31
N HIS A 867 27.62 -2.53 -23.08
CA HIS A 867 26.99 -3.22 -24.21
C HIS A 867 28.00 -3.53 -25.32
N MET A 868 28.94 -2.63 -25.56
CA MET A 868 30.08 -2.84 -26.48
C MET A 868 31.16 -3.78 -25.90
N GLY A 869 31.03 -4.22 -24.65
CA GLY A 869 31.99 -5.09 -23.95
C GLY A 869 32.99 -4.33 -23.06
N ASP A 870 34.11 -4.96 -22.74
CA ASP A 870 35.22 -4.28 -22.04
C ASP A 870 36.05 -3.45 -23.03
N ALA A 871 37.03 -2.69 -22.53
CA ALA A 871 37.94 -1.91 -23.36
C ALA A 871 38.75 -2.75 -24.37
N GLY A 872 38.86 -4.07 -24.15
CA GLY A 872 39.50 -5.00 -25.09
C GLY A 872 38.60 -5.43 -26.24
N ASN A 873 37.28 -5.43 -26.06
CA ASN A 873 36.31 -5.85 -27.09
C ASN A 873 35.68 -4.68 -27.86
N LEU A 874 35.95 -3.43 -27.46
CA LEU A 874 35.37 -2.22 -28.07
C LEU A 874 35.56 -2.18 -29.59
N ASP A 875 36.77 -2.47 -30.09
CA ASP A 875 37.06 -2.42 -31.53
C ASP A 875 36.23 -3.47 -32.30
N ASN A 876 35.98 -4.65 -31.72
CA ASN A 876 35.16 -5.69 -32.33
C ASN A 876 33.67 -5.32 -32.35
N ALA A 877 33.15 -4.71 -31.29
CA ALA A 877 31.76 -4.22 -31.25
C ALA A 877 31.52 -3.09 -32.26
N ILE A 878 32.54 -2.26 -32.50
CA ILE A 878 32.48 -1.21 -33.54
C ILE A 878 32.60 -1.82 -34.93
N ASP A 879 33.48 -2.80 -35.14
CA ASP A 879 33.69 -3.42 -36.45
C ASP A 879 32.48 -4.28 -36.89
N ASN A 880 31.83 -4.95 -35.93
CA ASN A 880 30.67 -5.83 -36.12
C ASN A 880 29.47 -5.32 -35.31
N PRO A 881 28.82 -4.20 -35.70
CA PRO A 881 27.76 -3.60 -34.91
C PRO A 881 26.49 -4.45 -34.95
N ASP A 882 25.84 -4.57 -33.80
CA ASP A 882 24.52 -5.17 -33.69
C ASP A 882 23.41 -4.14 -33.98
N GLU A 883 22.15 -4.55 -33.81
CA GLU A 883 20.97 -3.70 -34.04
C GLU A 883 20.89 -2.46 -33.12
N VAL A 884 21.72 -2.38 -32.07
CA VAL A 884 21.81 -1.24 -31.14
C VAL A 884 22.94 -0.30 -31.53
N ILE A 885 24.11 -0.84 -31.84
CA ILE A 885 25.30 -0.06 -32.18
C ILE A 885 25.23 0.47 -33.61
N GLU A 886 24.62 -0.26 -34.56
CA GLU A 886 24.53 0.15 -35.96
C GLU A 886 23.82 1.50 -36.14
N PRO A 887 22.64 1.77 -35.53
CA PRO A 887 21.99 3.08 -35.61
C PRO A 887 22.77 4.22 -34.93
N ILE A 888 23.55 3.90 -33.90
CA ILE A 888 24.35 4.85 -33.12
C ILE A 888 25.64 5.24 -33.88
N ARG A 889 26.26 4.29 -34.60
CA ARG A 889 27.53 4.49 -35.33
C ARG A 889 27.31 5.27 -36.62
N CYS A 890 27.48 6.59 -36.55
CA CYS A 890 27.20 7.48 -37.66
C CYS A 890 28.29 7.57 -38.72
N THR A 891 29.56 7.43 -38.34
CA THR A 891 30.69 7.38 -39.27
C THR A 891 31.64 6.25 -38.91
N TYR A 892 32.23 5.61 -39.91
CA TYR A 892 33.18 4.51 -39.72
C TYR A 892 34.07 4.34 -40.95
N ARG A 893 35.38 4.11 -40.75
CA ARG A 893 36.40 3.90 -41.81
C ARG A 893 36.32 4.89 -42.99
N GLY A 894 36.11 6.17 -42.71
CA GLY A 894 36.09 7.21 -43.73
C GLY A 894 34.74 7.43 -44.42
N GLN A 895 33.70 6.69 -44.03
CA GLN A 895 32.38 6.74 -44.64
C GLN A 895 31.30 7.13 -43.62
N VAL A 896 30.24 7.77 -44.10
CA VAL A 896 29.02 7.98 -43.32
C VAL A 896 28.22 6.68 -43.35
N THR A 897 27.99 6.09 -42.19
CA THR A 897 27.26 4.82 -42.03
C THR A 897 25.84 5.01 -41.48
N TRP A 898 25.53 6.18 -40.93
CA TRP A 898 24.20 6.48 -40.42
C TRP A 898 23.14 6.40 -41.53
N LYS A 899 22.00 5.77 -41.22
CA LYS A 899 20.83 5.73 -42.09
C LYS A 899 19.62 6.29 -41.33
N PRO A 900 18.77 7.11 -41.98
CA PRO A 900 17.47 7.46 -41.41
C PRO A 900 16.69 6.19 -41.08
N ALA A 901 16.04 6.15 -39.92
CA ALA A 901 15.16 5.05 -39.57
C ALA A 901 14.09 4.87 -40.67
N ALA A 902 13.88 3.64 -41.14
CA ALA A 902 12.90 3.36 -42.17
C ALA A 902 11.51 3.82 -41.71
N PRO A 903 10.68 4.40 -42.60
CA PRO A 903 9.28 4.60 -42.31
C PRO A 903 8.67 3.26 -41.87
N PRO A 904 7.84 3.25 -40.83
CA PRO A 904 7.29 2.02 -40.30
C PRO A 904 6.40 1.35 -41.33
N ALA A 905 6.56 0.05 -41.52
CA ALA A 905 5.59 -0.72 -42.29
C ALA A 905 4.21 -0.61 -41.65
N ALA A 906 3.17 -0.46 -42.47
CA ALA A 906 1.79 -0.56 -42.01
C ALA A 906 1.62 -1.89 -41.24
N PRO A 907 0.89 -1.89 -40.11
CA PRO A 907 0.71 -3.11 -39.34
C PRO A 907 0.14 -4.20 -40.25
N PRO A 908 0.69 -5.43 -40.24
CA PRO A 908 0.20 -6.49 -41.09
C PRO A 908 -1.28 -6.74 -40.80
N PRO A 909 -2.11 -7.00 -41.83
CA PRO A 909 -3.51 -7.35 -41.62
C PRO A 909 -3.55 -8.55 -40.68
N LYS A 910 -4.30 -8.40 -39.57
CA LYS A 910 -4.46 -9.44 -38.54
C LYS A 910 -4.70 -10.79 -39.23
N ALA A 911 -3.82 -11.75 -38.96
CA ALA A 911 -4.02 -13.13 -39.40
C ALA A 911 -5.38 -13.60 -38.89
N LYS A 912 -6.18 -14.19 -39.79
CA LYS A 912 -7.43 -14.87 -39.42
C LYS A 912 -7.10 -15.91 -38.34
N PRO A 913 -7.78 -15.91 -37.19
CA PRO A 913 -7.55 -16.92 -36.17
C PRO A 913 -7.82 -18.30 -36.76
N ALA A 914 -6.83 -19.19 -36.66
CA ALA A 914 -7.08 -20.62 -36.79
C ALA A 914 -8.06 -21.02 -35.68
N ASN A 915 -9.08 -21.79 -36.07
CA ASN A 915 -10.22 -22.18 -35.23
C ASN A 915 -9.83 -22.40 -33.76
N PRO A 916 -10.29 -21.54 -32.84
CA PRO A 916 -10.21 -21.83 -31.42
C PRO A 916 -11.11 -23.02 -31.12
N THR A 917 -10.56 -24.00 -30.42
CA THR A 917 -11.31 -24.87 -29.53
C THR A 917 -12.29 -24.00 -28.73
N PRO A 918 -13.56 -24.42 -28.53
CA PRO A 918 -14.56 -23.56 -27.90
C PRO A 918 -14.01 -23.01 -26.58
N PRO A 919 -14.01 -21.68 -26.37
CA PRO A 919 -13.67 -21.14 -25.07
C PRO A 919 -14.65 -21.74 -24.07
N VAL A 920 -14.14 -22.32 -22.99
CA VAL A 920 -14.92 -22.43 -21.77
C VAL A 920 -15.34 -21.00 -21.45
N GLU A 921 -16.64 -20.73 -21.57
CA GLU A 921 -17.23 -19.45 -21.22
C GLU A 921 -16.72 -19.07 -19.83
N LYS A 922 -15.96 -17.98 -19.75
CA LYS A 922 -15.87 -17.24 -18.50
C LYS A 922 -17.32 -17.00 -18.07
N PRO A 923 -17.71 -17.30 -16.82
CA PRO A 923 -18.86 -16.60 -16.28
C PRO A 923 -18.46 -15.13 -16.31
N GLU A 924 -19.00 -14.38 -17.27
CA GLU A 924 -18.96 -12.93 -17.24
C GLU A 924 -19.41 -12.54 -15.83
N LYS A 925 -18.53 -11.89 -15.06
CA LYS A 925 -19.03 -10.96 -14.05
C LYS A 925 -19.85 -9.96 -14.86
N LYS A 926 -21.17 -10.17 -14.91
CA LYS A 926 -22.11 -9.20 -15.45
C LYS A 926 -21.71 -7.86 -14.86
N GLU A 927 -21.14 -6.97 -15.67
CA GLU A 927 -21.00 -5.58 -15.27
C GLU A 927 -22.40 -5.16 -14.86
N GLN A 928 -22.57 -4.89 -13.57
CA GLN A 928 -23.82 -4.36 -13.07
C GLN A 928 -24.08 -3.09 -13.85
N SER A 929 -25.03 -3.17 -14.79
CA SER A 929 -25.57 -2.03 -15.52
C SER A 929 -25.82 -0.89 -14.53
N ASN A 930 -25.56 0.36 -14.94
CA ASN A 930 -25.84 1.53 -14.12
C ASN A 930 -27.29 1.52 -13.58
N PHE A 931 -28.23 0.92 -14.32
CA PHE A 931 -29.59 0.67 -13.86
C PHE A 931 -29.66 -0.31 -12.68
N SER A 932 -28.90 -1.40 -12.67
CA SER A 932 -28.86 -2.36 -11.55
C SER A 932 -28.20 -1.78 -10.29
N LYS A 933 -27.17 -0.92 -10.44
CA LYS A 933 -26.58 -0.19 -9.31
C LYS A 933 -27.59 0.80 -8.71
N TRP A 934 -28.29 1.52 -9.58
CA TRP A 934 -29.35 2.44 -9.18
C TRP A 934 -30.53 1.70 -8.54
N LEU A 935 -30.97 0.58 -9.13
CA LEU A 935 -32.03 -0.27 -8.58
C LEU A 935 -31.65 -0.82 -7.20
N ASN A 936 -30.42 -1.31 -7.01
CA ASN A 936 -29.94 -1.78 -5.71
C ASN A 936 -29.92 -0.64 -4.67
N PHE A 937 -29.53 0.57 -5.09
CA PHE A 937 -29.58 1.76 -4.24
C PHE A 937 -31.03 2.12 -3.84
N PHE A 938 -31.97 2.09 -4.78
CA PHE A 938 -33.39 2.35 -4.50
C PHE A 938 -34.04 1.28 -3.64
N ILE A 939 -33.72 0.00 -3.86
CA ILE A 939 -34.18 -1.11 -3.01
C ILE A 939 -33.65 -0.93 -1.59
N LEU A 940 -32.37 -0.59 -1.42
CA LEU A 940 -31.81 -0.32 -0.10
C LEU A 940 -32.53 0.85 0.58
N LEU A 941 -32.74 1.95 -0.13
CA LEU A 941 -33.41 3.15 0.39
C LEU A 941 -34.88 2.87 0.74
N LEU A 942 -35.55 2.02 -0.04
CA LEU A 942 -36.91 1.55 0.23
C LEU A 942 -36.97 0.63 1.46
N VAL A 943 -36.04 -0.32 1.60
CA VAL A 943 -35.96 -1.19 2.78
C VAL A 943 -35.70 -0.36 4.05
N VAL A 944 -34.74 0.56 4.00
CA VAL A 944 -34.46 1.50 5.12
C VAL A 944 -35.70 2.36 5.40
N GLY A 945 -36.35 2.89 4.36
CA GLY A 945 -37.57 3.66 4.49
C GLY A 945 -38.72 2.89 5.16
N VAL A 946 -38.92 1.62 4.78
CA VAL A 946 -39.93 0.73 5.39
C VAL A 946 -39.60 0.45 6.85
N ILE A 947 -38.33 0.21 7.20
CA ILE A 947 -37.89 0.01 8.59
C ILE A 947 -38.14 1.27 9.42
N CYS A 948 -37.81 2.46 8.89
CA CYS A 948 -38.07 3.73 9.57
C CYS A 948 -39.57 3.99 9.77
N ILE A 949 -40.40 3.66 8.78
CA ILE A 949 -41.86 3.77 8.89
C ILE A 949 -42.40 2.79 9.94
N ALA A 950 -41.96 1.53 9.92
CA ALA A 950 -42.36 0.52 10.89
C ALA A 950 -41.95 0.89 12.32
N ALA A 951 -40.74 1.43 12.51
CA ALA A 951 -40.29 1.97 13.78
C ALA A 951 -41.09 3.20 14.21
N GLY A 952 -41.51 4.07 13.27
CA GLY A 952 -42.41 5.18 13.57
C GLY A 952 -43.78 4.72 14.07
N PHE A 953 -44.32 3.63 13.52
CA PHE A 953 -45.60 3.05 13.94
C PHE A 953 -45.57 2.39 15.33
N SER A 954 -44.39 2.07 15.89
CA SER A 954 -44.30 1.53 17.25
C SER A 954 -44.60 2.59 18.33
N ASN A 955 -44.56 3.89 17.99
CA ASN A 955 -44.67 5.02 18.92
C ASN A 955 -43.67 4.96 20.10
N ASP A 956 -42.58 4.22 19.95
CA ASP A 956 -41.55 4.05 20.98
C ASP A 956 -40.35 4.96 20.66
N MET A 957 -40.29 6.11 21.35
CA MET A 957 -39.20 7.08 21.18
C MET A 957 -37.84 6.52 21.57
N GLN A 958 -37.80 5.59 22.53
CA GLN A 958 -36.56 4.96 22.99
C GLN A 958 -36.01 4.05 21.90
N LEU A 959 -36.87 3.22 21.29
CA LEU A 959 -36.51 2.37 20.15
C LEU A 959 -35.96 3.19 18.97
N VAL A 960 -36.62 4.31 18.61
CA VAL A 960 -36.17 5.18 17.52
C VAL A 960 -34.80 5.79 17.81
N THR A 961 -34.58 6.26 19.05
CA THR A 961 -33.30 6.84 19.48
C THR A 961 -32.17 5.81 19.44
N GLN A 962 -32.45 4.60 19.92
CA GLN A 962 -31.49 3.48 19.89
C GLN A 962 -31.18 3.03 18.46
N LEU A 963 -32.17 3.01 17.57
CA LEU A 963 -31.98 2.70 16.15
C LEU A 963 -31.11 3.76 15.46
N MET A 964 -31.30 5.04 15.79
CA MET A 964 -30.43 6.11 15.31
C MET A 964 -28.98 5.92 15.78
N ALA A 965 -28.78 5.64 17.08
CA ALA A 965 -27.46 5.39 17.65
C ALA A 965 -26.78 4.18 16.98
N PHE A 966 -27.53 3.09 16.75
CA PHE A 966 -27.09 1.91 16.02
C PHE A 966 -26.59 2.25 14.61
N VAL A 967 -27.42 2.90 13.79
CA VAL A 967 -27.07 3.23 12.39
C VAL A 967 -25.85 4.15 12.32
N MET A 968 -25.82 5.18 13.16
CA MET A 968 -24.68 6.10 13.20
C MET A 968 -23.39 5.41 13.64
N ALA A 969 -23.46 4.54 14.65
CA ALA A 969 -22.29 3.80 15.11
C ALA A 969 -21.76 2.82 14.05
N VAL A 970 -22.63 2.16 13.27
CA VAL A 970 -22.22 1.32 12.13
C VAL A 970 -21.49 2.14 11.06
N ILE A 971 -22.02 3.31 10.69
CA ILE A 971 -21.40 4.19 9.68
C ILE A 971 -20.05 4.72 10.18
N ILE A 972 -19.99 5.17 11.43
CA ILE A 972 -18.74 5.66 12.03
C ILE A 972 -17.71 4.54 12.10
N GLY A 973 -18.12 3.35 12.57
CA GLY A 973 -17.28 2.17 12.64
C GLY A 973 -16.69 1.80 11.26
N TYR A 974 -17.47 1.98 10.19
CA TYR A 974 -16.99 1.80 8.83
C TYR A 974 -15.81 2.71 8.51
N PHE A 975 -15.94 4.01 8.69
CA PHE A 975 -14.87 4.96 8.36
C PHE A 975 -13.66 4.87 9.29
N LEU A 976 -13.86 4.50 10.56
CA LEU A 976 -12.76 4.35 11.51
C LEU A 976 -11.80 3.24 11.10
N VAL A 977 -12.33 2.10 10.65
CA VAL A 977 -11.54 0.89 10.32
C VAL A 977 -10.75 1.07 9.04
N TRP A 978 -11.31 1.76 8.04
CA TRP A 978 -10.57 2.14 6.82
C TRP A 978 -9.38 3.06 7.09
N SER A 979 -9.35 3.73 8.25
CA SER A 979 -8.24 4.61 8.62
C SER A 979 -7.17 3.94 9.50
N VAL A 980 -7.30 2.63 9.75
CA VAL A 980 -6.32 1.86 10.54
C VAL A 980 -5.13 1.49 9.66
N ASP A 981 -3.93 1.62 10.23
CA ASP A 981 -2.70 1.20 9.56
C ASP A 981 -2.69 -0.34 9.41
N PRO A 982 -2.40 -0.90 8.21
CA PRO A 982 -2.36 -2.35 8.00
C PRO A 982 -1.47 -3.12 9.00
N ALA A 983 -0.37 -2.52 9.44
CA ALA A 983 0.53 -3.10 10.44
C ALA A 983 -0.14 -3.27 11.81
N LEU A 984 -1.22 -2.52 12.07
CA LEU A 984 -1.97 -2.50 13.32
C LEU A 984 -3.29 -3.29 13.24
N HIS A 985 -3.56 -4.04 12.18
CA HIS A 985 -4.75 -4.90 12.09
C HIS A 985 -4.79 -6.00 13.19
N THR A 986 -3.63 -6.56 13.59
CA THR A 986 -3.57 -7.48 14.74
C THR A 986 -4.01 -6.77 16.04
N PRO A 987 -3.39 -5.63 16.43
CA PRO A 987 -3.88 -4.79 17.52
C PRO A 987 -5.36 -4.39 17.42
N LEU A 988 -5.87 -4.10 16.22
CA LEU A 988 -7.28 -3.76 16.00
C LEU A 988 -8.22 -4.88 16.45
N MET A 989 -7.95 -6.12 16.05
CA MET A 989 -8.73 -7.28 16.50
C MET A 989 -8.65 -7.45 18.02
N SER A 990 -7.49 -7.20 18.62
CA SER A 990 -7.34 -7.28 20.08
C SER A 990 -8.06 -6.16 20.83
N VAL A 991 -8.01 -4.91 20.35
CA VAL A 991 -8.74 -3.77 20.92
C VAL A 991 -10.24 -3.99 20.81
N THR A 992 -10.73 -4.35 19.62
CA THR A 992 -12.17 -4.57 19.39
C THR A 992 -12.69 -5.72 20.24
N ASN A 993 -11.91 -6.79 20.36
CA ASN A 993 -12.21 -7.85 21.32
C ASN A 993 -12.24 -7.31 22.76
N ALA A 994 -11.26 -6.54 23.22
CA ALA A 994 -11.28 -5.96 24.57
C ALA A 994 -12.50 -5.05 24.82
N ILE A 995 -12.88 -4.23 23.84
CA ILE A 995 -14.07 -3.38 23.87
C ILE A 995 -15.35 -4.23 23.89
N SER A 996 -15.39 -5.38 23.20
CA SER A 996 -16.56 -6.28 23.23
C SER A 996 -16.85 -6.85 24.63
N GLY A 997 -15.87 -6.79 25.54
CA GLY A 997 -16.08 -6.99 26.96
C GLY A 997 -17.09 -6.04 27.60
N ILE A 998 -17.52 -4.96 26.92
CA ILE A 998 -18.55 -4.01 27.36
C ILE A 998 -19.88 -4.68 27.73
N ILE A 999 -20.11 -5.90 27.21
CA ILE A 999 -21.24 -6.73 27.61
C ILE A 999 -21.29 -7.00 29.13
N VAL A 1000 -20.17 -6.77 29.85
CA VAL A 1000 -20.11 -6.75 31.30
C VAL A 1000 -21.14 -5.80 31.91
N VAL A 1001 -21.39 -4.64 31.28
CA VAL A 1001 -22.38 -3.67 31.75
C VAL A 1001 -23.77 -4.32 31.70
N GLY A 1002 -24.09 -5.02 30.61
CA GLY A 1002 -25.32 -5.80 30.52
C GLY A 1002 -25.40 -6.89 31.57
N ALA A 1003 -24.34 -7.69 31.76
CA ALA A 1003 -24.31 -8.76 32.76
C ALA A 1003 -24.45 -8.26 34.20
N MET A 1004 -23.83 -7.13 34.53
CA MET A 1004 -23.89 -6.51 35.85
C MET A 1004 -25.31 -6.09 36.23
N THR A 1005 -26.07 -5.51 35.30
CA THR A 1005 -27.48 -5.13 35.56
C THR A 1005 -28.36 -6.34 35.89
N GLN A 1006 -27.94 -7.56 35.52
CA GLN A 1006 -28.68 -8.79 35.79
C GLN A 1006 -28.24 -9.51 37.08
N LEU A 1007 -27.24 -9.00 37.82
CA LEU A 1007 -26.75 -9.65 39.04
C LEU A 1007 -27.76 -9.61 40.21
N SER A 1008 -28.77 -8.76 40.13
CA SER A 1008 -29.87 -8.67 41.11
C SER A 1008 -31.08 -9.55 40.76
N ALA A 1009 -31.00 -10.37 39.70
CA ALA A 1009 -32.10 -11.23 39.26
C ALA A 1009 -32.61 -12.17 40.36
N GLN A 1010 -33.94 -12.34 40.45
CA GLN A 1010 -34.58 -13.02 41.58
C GLN A 1010 -34.58 -14.56 41.47
N GLY A 1011 -34.31 -15.11 40.29
CA GLY A 1011 -34.28 -16.56 40.03
C GLY A 1011 -32.89 -17.18 40.12
N HIS A 1012 -32.76 -18.39 40.69
CA HIS A 1012 -31.47 -19.10 40.81
C HIS A 1012 -30.75 -19.26 39.47
N MET A 1013 -31.47 -19.67 38.43
CA MET A 1013 -30.90 -19.85 37.09
C MET A 1013 -30.43 -18.51 36.50
N ALA A 1014 -31.25 -17.46 36.66
CA ALA A 1014 -30.91 -16.11 36.19
C ALA A 1014 -29.65 -15.56 36.87
N ALA A 1015 -29.57 -15.69 38.20
CA ALA A 1015 -28.43 -15.24 38.99
C ALA A 1015 -27.13 -15.98 38.61
N VAL A 1016 -27.19 -17.31 38.41
CA VAL A 1016 -26.03 -18.09 37.96
C VAL A 1016 -25.56 -17.66 36.57
N CYS A 1017 -26.50 -17.47 35.63
CA CYS A 1017 -26.18 -16.95 34.30
C CYS A 1017 -25.56 -15.56 34.37
N ALA A 1018 -26.09 -14.63 35.18
CA ALA A 1018 -25.53 -13.29 35.35
C ALA A 1018 -24.09 -13.31 35.92
N ILE A 1019 -23.80 -14.20 36.87
CA ILE A 1019 -22.45 -14.39 37.43
C ILE A 1019 -21.48 -14.91 36.36
N ILE A 1020 -21.86 -15.94 35.61
CA ILE A 1020 -21.02 -16.50 34.55
C ILE A 1020 -20.80 -15.45 33.45
N GLY A 1021 -21.84 -14.72 33.06
CA GLY A 1021 -21.76 -13.65 32.07
C GLY A 1021 -20.81 -12.54 32.52
N THR A 1022 -20.92 -12.10 33.77
CA THR A 1022 -20.07 -11.07 34.35
C THR A 1022 -18.61 -11.53 34.38
N PHE A 1023 -18.34 -12.75 34.84
CA PHE A 1023 -16.98 -13.32 34.83
C PHE A 1023 -16.38 -13.38 33.41
N CYS A 1024 -17.13 -13.93 32.45
CA CYS A 1024 -16.65 -14.12 31.08
C CYS A 1024 -16.35 -12.78 30.38
N ALA A 1025 -17.24 -11.80 30.54
CA ALA A 1025 -17.04 -10.46 30.00
C ALA A 1025 -15.84 -9.75 30.62
N SER A 1026 -15.70 -9.83 31.95
CA SER A 1026 -14.59 -9.24 32.70
C SER A 1026 -13.24 -9.86 32.33
N PHE A 1027 -13.22 -11.18 32.15
CA PHE A 1027 -12.03 -11.91 31.74
C PHE A 1027 -11.50 -11.37 30.41
N ASN A 1028 -12.42 -11.11 29.49
CA ASN A 1028 -12.12 -10.55 28.21
C ASN A 1028 -11.64 -9.08 28.27
N ILE A 1029 -12.21 -8.25 29.15
CA ILE A 1029 -11.74 -6.88 29.39
C ILE A 1029 -10.28 -6.87 29.84
N PHE A 1030 -9.99 -7.55 30.94
CA PHE A 1030 -8.66 -7.50 31.56
C PHE A 1030 -7.62 -8.19 30.67
N GLY A 1031 -7.94 -9.37 30.13
CA GLY A 1031 -7.07 -10.07 29.19
C GLY A 1031 -6.84 -9.28 27.90
N GLY A 1032 -7.92 -8.79 27.28
CA GLY A 1032 -7.89 -8.10 25.98
C GLY A 1032 -7.10 -6.79 26.01
N PHE A 1033 -7.38 -5.89 26.96
CA PHE A 1033 -6.66 -4.62 27.05
C PHE A 1033 -5.19 -4.83 27.42
N TRP A 1034 -4.88 -5.84 28.25
CA TRP A 1034 -3.51 -6.17 28.62
C TRP A 1034 -2.69 -6.72 27.46
N ILE A 1035 -3.25 -7.68 26.70
CA ILE A 1035 -2.61 -8.21 25.48
C ILE A 1035 -2.38 -7.09 24.47
N THR A 1036 -3.39 -6.24 24.27
CA THR A 1036 -3.27 -5.11 23.35
C THR A 1036 -2.13 -4.18 23.78
N LYS A 1037 -2.06 -3.82 25.07
CA LYS A 1037 -0.96 -3.01 25.61
C LYS A 1037 0.40 -3.65 25.35
N ARG A 1038 0.53 -4.96 25.55
CA ARG A 1038 1.78 -5.69 25.27
C ARG A 1038 2.15 -5.62 23.78
N MET A 1039 1.18 -5.84 22.89
CA MET A 1039 1.42 -5.79 21.45
C MET A 1039 1.86 -4.40 20.99
N LEU A 1040 1.14 -3.36 21.42
CA LEU A 1040 1.44 -1.98 21.07
C LEU A 1040 2.76 -1.50 21.68
N GLY A 1041 3.17 -2.04 22.83
CA GLY A 1041 4.45 -1.76 23.45
C GLY A 1041 5.66 -2.14 22.59
N MET A 1042 5.51 -3.10 21.66
CA MET A 1042 6.59 -3.54 20.78
C MET A 1042 6.81 -2.59 19.58
N PHE A 1043 5.83 -1.75 19.26
CA PHE A 1043 5.94 -0.78 18.16
C PHE A 1043 6.60 0.54 18.60
N ARG A 1044 6.96 0.66 19.89
CA ARG A 1044 7.65 1.84 20.45
C ARG A 1044 9.15 1.76 20.16
N ARG A 1045 9.72 2.84 19.61
CA ARG A 1045 11.15 3.12 19.70
C ARG A 1045 11.43 3.87 21.00
#